data_AF-A0A419TAS6-F1
#
_entry.id   AF-A0A419TAS6-F1
#
_cell.length_a   1.000
_cell.length_b   1.000
_cell.length_c   1.000
_cell.angle_alpha   90.00
_cell.angle_beta   90.00
_cell.angle_gamma   90.00
#
_symmetry.space_group_name_H-M   'P 1'
#
loop_
_entity.id
_entity.type
_entity.pdbx_description
1 polymer ?
#
loop_
_entity_poly.entity_id
_entity_poly.type
_entity_poly.pdbx_seq_one_letter_code
_entity_poly.pdbx_strand_id
1 'polypeptide(L)'
;MFKKHLNNNGSTMLLLVIITAILTILGTTILTLSITNYKMKVIDSREKKNFYLADTGLEIVEFIAKYVIKDAVESGNLAVEEYMDNLDLGKEIEDEEAGLDSPYIKDDGTIDVDYIKAEQELIFEDAYTKYIKENLENRIKNLKPKEDSNSLDDIKPHIEASFNDQSFHLTVDSSYEKDNITKQISCEYEIKIPQYGIEIVPDDIGEIIEIKKNVIWEKAIAADGDLKIHDEGLEINGDIFVKGEDDGGILLTENFKKVTINGQVITLNDLIIDSDKPRKKNVEINGDVYADNVIITENTQNSQLIVSNSVFTSDDLELNGTKSIIKIQNGYYGICDGSNIRSNKPDNSSSIIINSPDLANGKKKSKLIINNEVVILGSSYINAYKEVNGEKIPYQTGESLSIIGNYRAYTKPLTEEPNEQQDKVYYEKLKENNVEFEYYAPLVLVDKFKNGTPLNVIDKSQYFRLYFKQYGDDEIKDLEKVIELPDSENIRTIGAVITDNDILTGNYDLDLFGYVSNKFNETFKDMVEYNLSINDVESNSDVNTQINLDYIKNGIDEKDEENIFLSRNNNYTIDNTNNYKDIVITGGDVTINDTDFEGIIIADGNVYVKGKVNVNGAIISSGDIRFLEKGNKSISYDKDVLIKLIGENIDLFEKIFKNNSSDSIYILEPNDYQKTNDGKITISDLLILKNWHMKQ
;
A
#
# COMPACT_ATOMS: atom_id res chain seq x y z
N MET A 1 19.92 -13.99 -78.53
CA MET A 1 20.53 -13.13 -77.49
C MET A 1 19.56 -13.10 -76.30
N PHE A 2 19.64 -14.08 -75.39
CA PHE A 2 18.76 -14.13 -74.20
C PHE A 2 19.47 -13.41 -73.04
N LYS A 3 18.99 -12.20 -72.71
CA LYS A 3 19.38 -11.50 -71.47
C LYS A 3 18.74 -12.24 -70.30
N LYS A 4 19.57 -12.89 -69.49
CA LYS A 4 19.17 -13.51 -68.23
C LYS A 4 18.95 -12.39 -67.20
N HIS A 5 17.69 -12.05 -66.92
CA HIS A 5 17.35 -11.21 -65.78
C HIS A 5 17.60 -12.01 -64.50
N LEU A 6 18.70 -11.72 -63.81
CA LEU A 6 18.93 -12.21 -62.44
C LEU A 6 17.91 -11.51 -61.54
N ASN A 7 16.99 -12.30 -61.00
CA ASN A 7 15.92 -11.82 -60.13
C ASN A 7 16.51 -11.59 -58.73
N ASN A 8 16.66 -10.33 -58.30
CA ASN A 8 17.29 -9.96 -57.01
C ASN A 8 16.37 -10.20 -55.80
N ASN A 9 15.16 -10.74 -55.98
CA ASN A 9 14.18 -10.97 -54.92
C ASN A 9 14.73 -11.83 -53.76
N GLY A 10 15.63 -12.77 -54.05
CA GLY A 10 16.30 -13.57 -53.01
C GLY A 10 17.28 -12.76 -52.15
N SER A 11 17.99 -11.80 -52.75
CA SER A 11 18.91 -10.92 -52.02
C SER A 11 18.18 -9.88 -51.16
N THR A 12 17.01 -9.40 -51.61
CA THR A 12 16.15 -8.50 -50.83
C THR A 12 15.52 -9.21 -49.63
N MET A 13 15.09 -10.47 -49.80
CA MET A 13 14.57 -11.27 -48.69
C MET A 13 15.66 -11.61 -47.67
N LEU A 14 16.87 -11.94 -48.15
CA LEU A 14 18.04 -12.17 -47.28
C LEU A 14 18.41 -10.91 -46.49
N LEU A 15 18.42 -9.74 -47.14
CA LEU A 15 18.68 -8.46 -46.50
C LEU A 15 17.62 -8.12 -45.45
N LEU A 16 16.34 -8.37 -45.76
CA LEU A 16 15.22 -8.18 -44.83
C LEU A 16 15.41 -9.04 -43.57
N VAL A 17 15.72 -10.33 -43.73
CA VAL A 17 15.97 -11.26 -42.62
C VAL A 17 17.15 -10.81 -41.75
N ILE A 18 18.23 -10.30 -42.37
CA ILE A 18 19.39 -9.78 -41.65
C ILE A 18 19.04 -8.52 -40.88
N ILE A 19 18.30 -7.58 -41.48
CA ILE A 19 17.87 -6.34 -40.83
C ILE A 19 16.91 -6.64 -39.68
N THR A 20 15.94 -7.54 -39.87
CA THR A 20 15.02 -7.94 -38.81
C THR A 20 15.75 -8.63 -37.67
N ALA A 21 16.74 -9.49 -37.97
CA ALA A 21 17.57 -10.14 -36.95
C ALA A 21 18.39 -9.11 -36.15
N ILE A 22 18.97 -8.10 -36.81
CA ILE A 22 19.71 -7.04 -36.14
C ILE A 22 18.77 -6.19 -35.27
N LEU A 23 17.57 -5.86 -35.76
CA LEU A 23 16.57 -5.09 -35.00
C LEU A 23 16.03 -5.86 -33.80
N THR A 24 15.81 -7.18 -33.91
CA THR A 24 15.42 -8.03 -32.76
C THR A 24 16.54 -8.15 -31.75
N ILE A 25 17.80 -8.30 -32.20
CA ILE A 25 18.95 -8.29 -31.28
C ILE A 25 19.04 -6.94 -30.56
N LEU A 26 18.88 -5.83 -31.28
CA LEU A 26 18.94 -4.49 -30.68
C LEU A 26 17.79 -4.24 -29.70
N GLY A 27 16.57 -4.63 -30.08
CA GLY A 27 15.38 -4.52 -29.24
C GLY A 27 15.48 -5.36 -27.96
N THR A 28 15.90 -6.62 -28.08
CA THR A 28 16.12 -7.49 -26.91
C THR A 28 17.24 -6.97 -26.01
N THR A 29 18.29 -6.35 -26.58
CA THR A 29 19.37 -5.74 -25.79
C THR A 29 18.87 -4.53 -24.99
N ILE A 30 18.08 -3.64 -25.59
CA ILE A 30 17.51 -2.47 -24.91
C ILE A 30 16.52 -2.87 -23.81
N LEU A 31 15.66 -3.87 -24.09
CA LEU A 31 14.75 -4.44 -23.09
C LEU A 31 15.51 -5.07 -21.93
N THR A 32 16.56 -5.85 -22.23
CA THR A 32 17.40 -6.49 -21.21
C THR A 32 18.09 -5.45 -20.34
N LEU A 33 18.64 -4.37 -20.91
CA LEU A 33 19.23 -3.27 -20.16
C LEU A 33 18.19 -2.55 -19.28
N SER A 34 16.98 -2.35 -19.78
CA SER A 34 15.89 -1.69 -19.04
C SER A 34 15.41 -2.55 -17.87
N ILE A 35 15.21 -3.85 -18.09
CA ILE A 35 14.87 -4.82 -17.04
C ILE A 35 16.00 -4.91 -16.02
N THR A 36 17.26 -4.91 -16.46
CA THR A 36 18.42 -4.94 -15.57
C THR A 36 18.49 -3.69 -14.71
N ASN A 37 18.30 -2.50 -15.29
CA ASN A 37 18.26 -1.24 -14.54
C ASN A 37 17.11 -1.19 -13.54
N TYR A 38 15.93 -1.71 -13.91
CA TYR A 38 14.80 -1.84 -12.99
C TYR A 38 15.11 -2.80 -11.84
N LYS A 39 15.63 -4.00 -12.16
CA LYS A 39 16.05 -4.98 -11.15
C LYS A 39 17.12 -4.40 -10.22
N MET A 40 18.10 -3.67 -10.75
CA MET A 40 19.10 -2.96 -9.94
C MET A 40 18.46 -1.95 -9.02
N LYS A 41 17.50 -1.12 -9.47
CA LYS A 41 16.79 -0.18 -8.58
C LYS A 41 15.99 -0.87 -7.48
N VAL A 42 15.32 -1.97 -7.80
CA VAL A 42 14.58 -2.77 -6.82
C VAL A 42 15.54 -3.40 -5.81
N ILE A 43 16.67 -3.94 -6.27
CA ILE A 43 17.74 -4.47 -5.40
C ILE A 43 18.31 -3.36 -4.52
N ASP A 44 18.68 -2.19 -5.07
CA ASP A 44 19.18 -1.03 -4.31
C ASP A 44 18.18 -0.59 -3.23
N SER A 45 16.87 -0.60 -3.55
CA SER A 45 15.81 -0.25 -2.60
C SER A 45 15.70 -1.27 -1.46
N ARG A 46 15.76 -2.57 -1.77
CA ARG A 46 15.75 -3.66 -0.76
C ARG A 46 17.03 -3.67 0.06
N GLU A 47 18.15 -3.38 -0.57
CA GLU A 47 19.47 -3.26 0.03
C GLU A 47 19.51 -2.14 1.08
N LYS A 48 18.94 -0.97 0.76
CA LYS A 48 18.78 0.14 1.71
C LYS A 48 17.86 -0.25 2.87
N LYS A 49 16.74 -0.93 2.59
CA LYS A 49 15.82 -1.39 3.64
C LYS A 49 16.51 -2.34 4.63
N ASN A 50 17.23 -3.34 4.12
CA ASN A 50 17.96 -4.29 4.97
C ASN A 50 19.11 -3.62 5.72
N PHE A 51 19.73 -2.59 5.14
CA PHE A 51 20.72 -1.75 5.83
C PHE A 51 20.10 -1.01 7.02
N TYR A 52 18.97 -0.31 6.83
CA TYR A 52 18.30 0.39 7.94
C TYR A 52 17.87 -0.56 9.06
N LEU A 53 17.41 -1.76 8.72
CA LEU A 53 17.03 -2.78 9.71
C LEU A 53 18.24 -3.35 10.47
N ALA A 54 19.40 -3.48 9.83
CA ALA A 54 20.65 -3.81 10.52
C ALA A 54 21.15 -2.64 11.39
N ASP A 55 20.93 -1.39 10.98
CA ASP A 55 21.32 -0.20 11.76
C ASP A 55 20.51 -0.08 13.06
N THR A 56 19.21 -0.41 13.01
CA THR A 56 18.35 -0.52 14.20
C THR A 56 18.93 -1.46 15.26
N GLY A 57 19.62 -2.54 14.85
CA GLY A 57 20.27 -3.45 15.80
C GLY A 57 21.44 -2.80 16.56
N LEU A 58 22.14 -1.84 15.96
CA LEU A 58 23.19 -1.07 16.64
C LEU A 58 22.61 -0.05 17.62
N GLU A 59 21.52 0.62 17.23
CA GLU A 59 20.80 1.59 18.07
C GLU A 59 20.27 0.92 19.35
N ILE A 60 19.70 -0.28 19.22
CA ILE A 60 19.23 -1.09 20.36
C ILE A 60 20.39 -1.35 21.36
N VAL A 61 21.59 -1.68 20.87
CA VAL A 61 22.73 -1.96 21.75
C VAL A 61 23.32 -0.70 22.38
N GLU A 62 23.38 0.39 21.62
CA GLU A 62 23.77 1.71 22.14
C GLU A 62 22.90 2.10 23.34
N PHE A 63 21.58 1.89 23.21
CA PHE A 63 20.61 2.20 24.23
C PHE A 63 20.84 1.42 25.53
N ILE A 64 21.01 0.09 25.42
CA ILE A 64 21.28 -0.77 26.58
C ILE A 64 22.55 -0.33 27.29
N ALA A 65 23.60 0.00 26.52
CA ALA A 65 24.85 0.47 27.07
C ALA A 65 24.67 1.77 27.85
N LYS A 66 23.91 2.74 27.32
CA LYS A 66 23.57 3.99 28.03
C LYS A 66 22.80 3.73 29.32
N TYR A 67 21.83 2.82 29.32
CA TYR A 67 21.06 2.49 30.52
C TYR A 67 21.94 1.80 31.58
N VAL A 68 22.81 0.88 31.17
CA VAL A 68 23.75 0.22 32.10
C VAL A 68 24.77 1.20 32.68
N ILE A 69 25.22 2.18 31.89
CA ILE A 69 26.06 3.29 32.35
C ILE A 69 25.32 4.13 33.40
N LYS A 70 24.05 4.46 33.16
CA LYS A 70 23.22 5.17 34.14
C LYS A 70 23.20 4.44 35.49
N ASP A 71 22.81 3.17 35.48
CA ASP A 71 22.71 2.37 36.70
C ASP A 71 24.08 2.20 37.39
N ALA A 72 25.17 2.13 36.62
CA ALA A 72 26.52 2.06 37.16
C ALA A 72 26.93 3.35 37.87
N VAL A 73 26.54 4.53 37.35
CA VAL A 73 26.73 5.82 38.02
C VAL A 73 25.98 5.86 39.34
N GLU A 74 24.70 5.43 39.34
CA GLU A 74 23.88 5.35 40.56
C GLU A 74 24.51 4.40 41.58
N SER A 75 24.97 3.22 41.14
CA SER A 75 25.66 2.26 42.00
C SER A 75 26.97 2.79 42.57
N GLY A 76 27.75 3.54 41.78
CA GLY A 76 28.99 4.17 42.25
C GLY A 76 28.72 5.22 43.32
N ASN A 77 27.72 6.07 43.11
CA ASN A 77 27.33 7.10 44.08
C ASN A 77 26.84 6.48 45.41
N LEU A 78 26.02 5.43 45.34
CA LEU A 78 25.54 4.70 46.52
C LEU A 78 26.69 4.08 47.31
N ALA A 79 27.69 3.49 46.65
CA ALA A 79 28.85 2.92 47.32
C ALA A 79 29.66 3.96 48.10
N VAL A 80 29.80 5.17 47.54
CA VAL A 80 30.47 6.28 48.25
C VAL A 80 29.62 6.78 49.40
N GLU A 81 28.29 6.88 49.24
CA GLU A 81 27.37 7.25 50.33
C GLU A 81 27.47 6.26 51.50
N GLU A 82 27.43 4.95 51.23
CA GLU A 82 27.62 3.91 52.25
C GLU A 82 28.99 3.98 52.93
N TYR A 83 30.05 4.29 52.19
CA TYR A 83 31.38 4.51 52.77
C TYR A 83 31.39 5.71 53.72
N MET A 84 30.82 6.84 53.29
CA MET A 84 30.77 8.07 54.09
C MET A 84 29.91 7.93 55.34
N ASP A 85 28.82 7.17 55.28
CA ASP A 85 27.96 6.89 56.44
C ASP A 85 28.66 6.03 57.50
N ASN A 86 29.61 5.19 57.08
CA ASN A 86 30.38 4.31 57.98
C ASN A 86 31.70 4.94 58.47
N LEU A 87 32.11 6.08 57.92
CA LEU A 87 33.35 6.77 58.29
C LEU A 87 33.15 7.64 59.54
N ASP A 88 33.67 7.17 60.69
CA ASP A 88 33.64 7.93 61.95
C ASP A 88 34.94 8.74 62.14
N LEU A 89 34.94 9.96 61.61
CA LEU A 89 36.07 10.88 61.73
C LEU A 89 36.42 11.24 63.18
N GLY A 90 35.47 11.15 64.11
CA GLY A 90 35.73 11.41 65.53
C GLY A 90 36.62 10.33 66.14
N LYS A 91 36.36 9.07 65.79
CA LYS A 91 37.18 7.94 66.20
C LYS A 91 38.57 7.95 65.57
N GLU A 92 38.67 8.31 64.29
CA GLU A 92 39.96 8.43 63.60
C GLU A 92 40.88 9.50 64.23
N ILE A 93 40.29 10.62 64.72
CA ILE A 93 41.02 11.63 65.49
C ILE A 93 41.50 11.07 66.84
N GLU A 94 40.64 10.33 67.55
CA GLU A 94 41.00 9.71 68.84
C GLU A 94 42.11 8.66 68.69
N ASP A 95 42.10 7.88 67.61
CA ASP A 95 43.11 6.86 67.30
C ASP A 95 44.47 7.52 66.98
N GLU A 96 44.50 8.60 66.19
CA GLU A 96 45.72 9.37 65.89
C GLU A 96 46.31 10.04 67.15
N GLU A 97 45.48 10.66 68.00
CA GLU A 97 45.91 11.23 69.29
C GLU A 97 46.47 10.16 70.26
N ALA A 98 46.01 8.91 70.13
CA ALA A 98 46.51 7.76 70.87
C ALA A 98 47.80 7.15 70.26
N GLY A 99 48.28 7.67 69.13
CA GLY A 99 49.48 7.21 68.43
C GLY A 99 49.27 6.00 67.51
N LEU A 100 48.02 5.74 67.08
CA LEU A 100 47.67 4.79 66.03
C LEU A 100 47.55 5.54 64.70
N ASP A 101 48.20 5.02 63.65
CA ASP A 101 48.27 5.66 62.33
C ASP A 101 46.88 5.72 61.65
N SER A 102 46.37 6.93 61.41
CA SER A 102 45.13 7.19 60.65
C SER A 102 45.43 7.91 59.33
N PRO A 103 45.07 7.34 58.17
CA PRO A 103 45.30 7.99 56.87
C PRO A 103 44.37 9.19 56.62
N TYR A 104 43.38 9.42 57.49
CA TYR A 104 42.40 10.49 57.38
C TYR A 104 42.81 11.76 58.12
N ILE A 105 43.91 11.75 58.87
CA ILE A 105 44.39 12.85 59.70
C ILE A 105 45.82 13.22 59.30
N LYS A 106 46.09 14.52 59.14
CA LYS A 106 47.42 15.06 58.80
C LYS A 106 48.29 15.16 60.05
N ASP A 107 49.61 15.22 59.86
CA ASP A 107 50.61 15.44 60.92
C ASP A 107 50.33 16.66 61.83
N ASP A 108 49.54 17.63 61.37
CA ASP A 108 49.13 18.82 62.13
C ASP A 108 47.82 18.66 62.92
N GLY A 109 47.23 17.46 62.92
CA GLY A 109 45.98 17.11 63.60
C GLY A 109 44.70 17.52 62.86
N THR A 110 44.80 18.00 61.61
CA THR A 110 43.64 18.35 60.78
C THR A 110 43.22 17.22 59.87
N ILE A 111 41.94 17.19 59.46
CA ILE A 111 41.40 16.16 58.56
C ILE A 111 42.04 16.27 57.17
N ASP A 112 42.48 15.14 56.62
CA ASP A 112 42.97 15.01 55.25
C ASP A 112 41.82 14.87 54.25
N VAL A 113 41.25 16.01 53.89
CA VAL A 113 40.18 16.11 52.87
C VAL A 113 40.65 15.64 51.49
N ASP A 114 41.94 15.75 51.18
CA ASP A 114 42.46 15.33 49.87
C ASP A 114 42.55 13.80 49.80
N TYR A 115 42.94 13.16 50.90
CA TYR A 115 42.91 11.70 51.04
C TYR A 115 41.48 11.16 50.95
N ILE A 116 40.52 11.76 51.68
CA ILE A 116 39.10 11.34 51.63
C ILE A 116 38.53 11.42 50.22
N LYS A 117 38.83 12.50 49.48
CA LYS A 117 38.37 12.63 48.09
C LYS A 117 38.99 11.59 47.16
N ALA A 118 40.26 11.26 47.36
CA ALA A 118 40.92 10.21 46.58
C ALA A 118 40.30 8.83 46.86
N GLU A 119 39.96 8.53 48.12
CA GLU A 119 39.25 7.30 48.48
C GLU A 119 37.82 7.25 47.91
N GLN A 120 37.08 8.36 47.97
CA GLN A 120 35.75 8.46 47.36
C GLN A 120 35.78 8.17 45.85
N GLU A 121 36.77 8.73 45.13
CA GLU A 121 36.98 8.47 43.70
C GLU A 121 37.26 6.98 43.44
N LEU A 122 38.16 6.36 44.20
CA LEU A 122 38.51 4.94 44.05
C LEU A 122 37.30 4.02 44.30
N ILE A 123 36.50 4.32 45.32
CA ILE A 123 35.31 3.54 45.67
C ILE A 123 34.25 3.67 44.57
N PHE A 124 34.04 4.89 44.06
CA PHE A 124 33.14 5.13 42.94
C PHE A 124 33.59 4.35 41.70
N GLU A 125 34.86 4.47 41.30
CA GLU A 125 35.41 3.81 40.12
C GLU A 125 35.29 2.27 40.21
N ASP A 126 35.54 1.68 41.38
CA ASP A 126 35.43 0.22 41.59
C ASP A 126 33.97 -0.24 41.47
N ALA A 127 33.04 0.44 42.14
CA ALA A 127 31.62 0.10 42.10
C ALA A 127 31.01 0.30 40.71
N TYR A 128 31.32 1.41 40.03
CA TYR A 128 30.92 1.68 38.65
C TYR A 128 31.42 0.58 37.70
N THR A 129 32.72 0.30 37.75
CA THR A 129 33.39 -0.72 36.92
C THR A 129 32.78 -2.10 37.14
N LYS A 130 32.54 -2.46 38.39
CA LYS A 130 31.94 -3.75 38.76
C LYS A 130 30.52 -3.87 38.20
N TYR A 131 29.70 -2.83 38.33
CA TYR A 131 28.33 -2.83 37.84
C TYR A 131 28.28 -3.05 36.32
N ILE A 132 29.09 -2.34 35.54
CA ILE A 132 29.17 -2.51 34.08
C ILE A 132 29.52 -3.96 33.72
N LYS A 133 30.57 -4.52 34.33
CA LYS A 133 31.06 -5.90 34.05
C LYS A 133 30.01 -6.97 34.36
N GLU A 134 29.25 -6.80 35.44
CA GLU A 134 28.24 -7.77 35.86
C GLU A 134 26.94 -7.69 35.03
N ASN A 135 26.61 -6.51 34.49
CA ASN A 135 25.29 -6.26 33.91
C ASN A 135 25.26 -6.08 32.39
N LEU A 136 26.29 -5.49 31.77
CA LEU A 136 26.23 -5.06 30.36
C LEU A 136 25.99 -6.25 29.41
N GLU A 137 26.85 -7.26 29.46
CA GLU A 137 26.69 -8.44 28.59
C GLU A 137 25.40 -9.21 28.87
N ASN A 138 25.02 -9.32 30.15
CA ASN A 138 23.83 -10.04 30.55
C ASN A 138 22.55 -9.36 30.05
N ARG A 139 22.47 -8.03 30.12
CA ARG A 139 21.31 -7.28 29.59
C ARG A 139 21.23 -7.36 28.07
N ILE A 140 22.36 -7.32 27.37
CA ILE A 140 22.38 -7.55 25.91
C ILE A 140 21.96 -8.99 25.57
N LYS A 141 22.41 -10.00 26.32
CA LYS A 141 22.04 -11.42 26.10
C LYS A 141 20.59 -11.75 26.44
N ASN A 142 20.01 -11.11 27.46
CA ASN A 142 18.62 -11.33 27.90
C ASN A 142 17.56 -10.69 27.00
N LEU A 143 17.97 -9.85 26.04
CA LEU A 143 17.12 -9.37 24.96
C LEU A 143 17.01 -10.34 23.78
N LYS A 144 17.77 -11.44 23.80
CA LYS A 144 17.53 -12.53 22.86
C LYS A 144 16.13 -13.09 23.10
N PRO A 145 15.31 -13.26 22.06
CA PRO A 145 14.00 -13.87 22.20
C PRO A 145 14.15 -15.27 22.81
N LYS A 146 13.16 -15.68 23.61
CA LYS A 146 12.98 -17.10 23.95
C LYS A 146 13.01 -17.90 22.64
N GLU A 147 13.94 -18.83 22.53
CA GLU A 147 13.87 -19.92 21.55
C GLU A 147 12.62 -20.75 21.88
N ASP A 148 11.46 -20.37 21.35
CA ASP A 148 10.30 -21.25 21.30
C ASP A 148 9.38 -20.88 20.12
N SER A 149 9.26 -21.87 19.22
CA SER A 149 8.24 -22.07 18.19
C SER A 149 8.35 -21.31 16.86
N ASN A 150 8.92 -22.03 15.88
CA ASN A 150 8.62 -22.00 14.44
C ASN A 150 7.48 -21.05 14.01
N SER A 151 7.81 -19.83 13.56
CA SER A 151 7.20 -19.13 12.40
C SER A 151 7.42 -17.59 12.34
N LEU A 152 8.27 -16.97 13.17
CA LEU A 152 8.36 -15.50 13.28
C LEU A 152 9.80 -14.93 13.28
N ASP A 153 10.74 -15.53 12.55
CA ASP A 153 12.15 -15.10 12.53
C ASP A 153 12.47 -13.96 11.53
N ASP A 154 11.54 -13.53 10.66
CA ASP A 154 11.88 -12.74 9.46
C ASP A 154 11.97 -11.21 9.62
N ILE A 155 11.88 -10.63 10.84
CA ILE A 155 11.78 -9.17 11.02
C ILE A 155 12.83 -8.56 11.97
N LYS A 156 13.61 -9.37 12.69
CA LYS A 156 14.58 -8.85 13.68
C LYS A 156 16.02 -8.95 13.18
N PRO A 157 16.86 -7.91 13.39
CA PRO A 157 18.28 -8.04 13.13
C PRO A 157 18.91 -9.06 14.10
N HIS A 158 19.81 -9.87 13.58
CA HIS A 158 20.69 -10.70 14.39
C HIS A 158 21.77 -9.81 15.00
N ILE A 159 21.91 -9.84 16.32
CA ILE A 159 22.83 -8.99 17.07
C ILE A 159 23.84 -9.87 17.82
N GLU A 160 25.12 -9.61 17.58
CA GLU A 160 26.24 -10.17 18.32
C GLU A 160 27.01 -9.03 18.98
N ALA A 161 27.16 -9.09 20.30
CA ALA A 161 27.95 -8.10 21.04
C ALA A 161 28.96 -8.79 21.95
N SER A 162 30.14 -8.20 22.07
CA SER A 162 31.22 -8.67 22.95
C SER A 162 31.81 -7.51 23.72
N PHE A 163 31.86 -7.62 25.05
CA PHE A 163 32.44 -6.60 25.91
C PHE A 163 33.85 -6.99 26.36
N ASN A 164 34.78 -6.04 26.35
CA ASN A 164 36.14 -6.23 26.84
C ASN A 164 36.34 -5.49 28.16
N ASP A 165 36.27 -6.25 29.26
CA ASP A 165 36.44 -5.77 30.63
C ASP A 165 37.73 -5.00 30.94
N GLN A 166 38.81 -5.22 30.18
CA GLN A 166 40.10 -4.58 30.41
C GLN A 166 40.20 -3.21 29.73
N SER A 167 39.51 -3.04 28.61
CA SER A 167 39.57 -1.83 27.80
C SER A 167 38.27 -1.03 27.80
N PHE A 168 37.19 -1.56 28.37
CA PHE A 168 35.85 -0.97 28.34
C PHE A 168 35.34 -0.68 26.92
N HIS A 169 35.73 -1.54 25.96
CA HIS A 169 35.23 -1.48 24.60
C HIS A 169 34.14 -2.54 24.40
N LEU A 170 33.01 -2.12 23.83
CA LEU A 170 31.90 -2.97 23.42
C LEU A 170 31.88 -3.05 21.89
N THR A 171 32.17 -4.22 21.34
CA THR A 171 32.03 -4.46 19.89
C THR A 171 30.63 -4.98 19.60
N VAL A 172 29.97 -4.42 18.59
CA VAL A 172 28.61 -4.79 18.18
C VAL A 172 28.59 -5.07 16.69
N ASP A 173 28.09 -6.25 16.35
CA ASP A 173 27.78 -6.67 15.00
C ASP A 173 26.28 -6.86 14.87
N SER A 174 25.67 -6.18 13.92
CA SER A 174 24.26 -6.36 13.57
C SER A 174 24.13 -6.80 12.12
N SER A 175 23.34 -7.84 11.87
CA SER A 175 23.02 -8.30 10.52
C SER A 175 21.53 -8.50 10.30
N TYR A 176 21.07 -8.28 9.09
CA TYR A 176 19.71 -8.58 8.67
C TYR A 176 19.71 -9.19 7.27
N GLU A 177 18.96 -10.26 7.09
CA GLU A 177 18.83 -10.98 5.83
C GLU A 177 17.37 -11.13 5.44
N LYS A 178 17.02 -10.65 4.25
CA LYS A 178 15.71 -10.85 3.64
C LYS A 178 15.87 -10.85 2.12
N ASP A 179 15.08 -11.67 1.44
CA ASP A 179 15.11 -11.82 -0.02
C ASP A 179 16.51 -12.20 -0.58
N ASN A 180 17.29 -13.01 0.15
CA ASN A 180 18.69 -13.36 -0.14
C ASN A 180 19.64 -12.15 -0.23
N ILE A 181 19.29 -11.02 0.39
CA ILE A 181 20.14 -9.84 0.52
C ILE A 181 20.52 -9.69 1.99
N THR A 182 21.77 -9.98 2.33
CA THR A 182 22.30 -9.82 3.68
C THR A 182 22.96 -8.46 3.83
N LYS A 183 22.66 -7.75 4.92
CA LYS A 183 23.40 -6.55 5.34
C LYS A 183 23.99 -6.75 6.71
N GLN A 184 25.22 -6.30 6.89
CA GLN A 184 25.92 -6.38 8.16
C GLN A 184 26.66 -5.08 8.44
N ILE A 185 26.46 -4.56 9.65
CA ILE A 185 27.08 -3.33 10.13
C ILE A 185 27.77 -3.65 11.45
N SER A 186 28.92 -3.03 11.67
CA SER A 186 29.76 -3.24 12.83
C SER A 186 30.17 -1.91 13.43
N CYS A 187 30.18 -1.81 14.76
CA CYS A 187 30.70 -0.66 15.47
C CYS A 187 31.37 -1.07 16.78
N GLU A 188 32.09 -0.12 17.37
CA GLU A 188 32.75 -0.27 18.65
C GLU A 188 32.38 0.91 19.54
N TYR A 189 31.93 0.67 20.77
CA TYR A 189 31.70 1.72 21.74
C TYR A 189 32.79 1.71 22.80
N GLU A 190 33.41 2.86 23.07
CA GLU A 190 34.27 3.07 24.24
C GLU A 190 33.43 3.63 25.39
N ILE A 191 33.41 2.90 26.52
CA ILE A 191 32.74 3.34 27.75
C ILE A 191 33.76 4.07 28.63
N LYS A 192 33.49 5.33 28.95
CA LYS A 192 34.32 6.12 29.87
C LYS A 192 33.86 5.95 31.32
N ILE A 193 34.83 6.09 32.22
CA ILE A 193 34.60 6.18 33.66
C ILE A 193 34.54 7.68 34.01
N PRO A 194 33.42 8.19 34.55
CA PRO A 194 33.33 9.58 34.97
C PRO A 194 34.06 9.81 36.29
N GLN A 195 34.42 11.07 36.58
CA GLN A 195 34.97 11.44 37.89
C GLN A 195 33.86 11.56 38.93
N TYR A 196 34.14 11.16 40.17
CA TYR A 196 33.21 11.31 41.29
C TYR A 196 32.90 12.78 41.57
N GLY A 197 31.63 13.07 41.88
CA GLY A 197 31.15 14.41 42.21
C GLY A 197 30.88 15.33 41.00
N ILE A 198 31.10 14.87 39.77
CA ILE A 198 30.57 15.55 38.58
C ILE A 198 29.07 15.27 38.48
N GLU A 199 28.28 16.32 38.30
CA GLU A 199 26.86 16.19 38.01
C GLU A 199 26.69 15.58 36.61
N ILE A 200 26.30 14.30 36.57
CA ILE A 200 25.96 13.60 35.33
C ILE A 200 24.47 13.79 35.10
N VAL A 201 24.13 14.47 34.02
CA VAL A 201 22.74 14.58 33.58
C VAL A 201 22.42 13.32 32.76
N PRO A 202 21.32 12.62 33.04
CA PRO A 202 20.88 11.55 32.16
C PRO A 202 20.78 12.09 30.72
N ASP A 203 21.23 11.32 29.72
CA ASP A 203 20.73 11.62 28.38
C ASP A 203 19.21 11.44 28.39
N ASP A 204 18.56 11.97 27.36
CA ASP A 204 17.21 11.58 26.97
C ASP A 204 17.23 10.12 26.48
N ILE A 205 17.48 9.18 27.40
CA ILE A 205 17.43 7.73 27.20
C ILE A 205 15.95 7.39 27.07
N GLY A 206 15.40 7.57 25.87
CA GLY A 206 14.01 7.33 25.55
C GLY A 206 13.56 5.90 25.77
N GLU A 207 12.30 5.65 26.10
CA GLU A 207 11.80 4.27 26.06
C GLU A 207 11.71 3.79 24.60
N ILE A 208 12.01 2.50 24.35
CA ILE A 208 11.72 1.88 23.06
C ILE A 208 10.21 1.64 23.04
N ILE A 209 9.49 2.39 22.22
CA ILE A 209 8.06 2.24 22.02
C ILE A 209 7.84 1.25 20.88
N GLU A 210 7.15 0.15 21.17
CA GLU A 210 6.66 -0.79 20.17
C GLU A 210 5.30 -0.34 19.65
N ILE A 211 5.23 0.08 18.39
CA ILE A 211 3.99 0.45 17.71
C ILE A 211 3.55 -0.71 16.83
N LYS A 212 2.40 -1.32 17.15
CA LYS A 212 1.80 -2.33 16.26
C LYS A 212 1.24 -1.66 15.01
N LYS A 213 1.57 -2.18 13.82
CA LYS A 213 1.03 -1.60 12.58
C LYS A 213 -0.45 -1.93 12.45
N ASN A 214 -1.19 -1.03 11.81
CA ASN A 214 -2.59 -1.23 11.46
C ASN A 214 -2.81 -0.83 10.01
N VAL A 215 -3.58 -1.62 9.28
CA VAL A 215 -3.79 -1.46 7.84
C VAL A 215 -4.44 -0.14 7.44
N ILE A 216 -5.25 0.49 8.31
CA ILE A 216 -5.95 1.76 7.98
C ILE A 216 -5.14 3.01 8.30
N TRP A 217 -4.27 3.03 9.32
CA TRP A 217 -3.45 4.22 9.58
C TRP A 217 -2.28 4.33 8.61
N GLU A 218 -1.92 3.26 7.92
CA GLU A 218 -0.97 3.30 6.80
C GLU A 218 -1.56 3.89 5.50
N LYS A 219 -2.83 4.32 5.52
CA LYS A 219 -3.51 4.95 4.37
C LYS A 219 -3.58 6.46 4.55
N ALA A 220 -3.49 7.19 3.44
CA ALA A 220 -3.79 8.62 3.42
C ALA A 220 -5.28 8.86 3.74
N ILE A 221 -6.14 7.99 3.19
CA ILE A 221 -7.60 8.03 3.36
C ILE A 221 -8.12 6.62 3.61
N ALA A 222 -8.87 6.44 4.70
CA ALA A 222 -9.62 5.23 4.99
C ALA A 222 -11.07 5.58 5.35
N ALA A 223 -12.05 5.02 4.62
CA ALA A 223 -13.47 5.26 4.88
C ALA A 223 -14.29 3.97 4.83
N ASP A 224 -15.22 3.80 5.77
CA ASP A 224 -16.28 2.79 5.62
C ASP A 224 -17.44 3.29 4.75
N GLY A 225 -17.73 4.59 4.77
CA GLY A 225 -18.67 5.23 3.86
C GLY A 225 -18.09 5.45 2.46
N ASP A 226 -18.62 6.43 1.73
CA ASP A 226 -18.12 6.79 0.40
C ASP A 226 -17.04 7.87 0.45
N LEU A 227 -16.16 7.87 -0.55
CA LEU A 227 -15.29 9.01 -0.87
C LEU A 227 -15.91 9.84 -2.00
N LYS A 228 -16.45 11.02 -1.67
CA LYS A 228 -17.15 11.91 -2.60
C LYS A 228 -16.30 13.12 -2.95
N ILE A 229 -15.95 13.30 -4.22
CA ILE A 229 -15.10 14.39 -4.70
C ILE A 229 -15.92 15.37 -5.55
N HIS A 230 -16.25 16.53 -4.98
CA HIS A 230 -17.02 17.63 -5.61
C HIS A 230 -16.20 18.91 -5.88
N ASP A 231 -14.87 18.80 -5.92
CA ASP A 231 -13.94 19.94 -5.95
C ASP A 231 -13.21 20.10 -7.28
N GLU A 232 -12.85 21.34 -7.68
CA GLU A 232 -12.15 21.66 -8.93
C GLU A 232 -10.78 20.98 -9.08
N GLY A 233 -10.03 20.73 -8.00
CA GLY A 233 -8.69 20.13 -8.06
C GLY A 233 -8.26 19.42 -6.76
N LEU A 234 -7.94 18.13 -6.85
CA LEU A 234 -7.51 17.30 -5.72
C LEU A 234 -6.23 16.52 -6.06
N GLU A 235 -5.26 16.54 -5.16
CA GLU A 235 -4.06 15.70 -5.20
C GLU A 235 -3.99 14.85 -3.93
N ILE A 236 -3.78 13.54 -4.06
CA ILE A 236 -3.62 12.63 -2.92
C ILE A 236 -2.28 11.91 -3.10
N ASN A 237 -1.37 12.01 -2.14
CA ASN A 237 -0.11 11.27 -2.09
C ASN A 237 -0.20 10.24 -0.98
N GLY A 238 -0.32 8.96 -1.34
CA GLY A 238 -0.57 7.86 -0.41
C GLY A 238 -1.79 7.04 -0.80
N ASP A 239 -1.93 5.89 -0.15
CA ASP A 239 -2.94 4.89 -0.48
C ASP A 239 -4.33 5.28 0.04
N ILE A 240 -5.36 4.80 -0.67
CA ILE A 240 -6.77 5.03 -0.35
C ILE A 240 -7.45 3.68 -0.16
N PHE A 241 -8.20 3.56 0.93
CA PHE A 241 -9.15 2.47 1.17
C PHE A 241 -10.55 3.04 1.40
N VAL A 242 -11.53 2.53 0.66
CA VAL A 242 -12.95 2.91 0.79
C VAL A 242 -13.79 1.66 0.74
N LYS A 243 -14.55 1.35 1.79
CA LYS A 243 -15.50 0.24 1.71
C LYS A 243 -16.63 0.59 0.75
N GLY A 244 -17.25 1.76 0.94
CA GLY A 244 -18.40 2.21 0.16
C GLY A 244 -19.72 1.66 0.71
N GLU A 245 -20.80 2.40 0.48
CA GLU A 245 -22.17 1.98 0.83
C GLU A 245 -22.98 1.66 -0.44
N ASP A 246 -23.75 0.58 -0.44
CA ASP A 246 -24.63 0.20 -1.56
C ASP A 246 -23.91 0.26 -2.94
N ASP A 247 -24.43 1.02 -3.91
CA ASP A 247 -23.84 1.24 -5.25
C ASP A 247 -22.83 2.42 -5.23
N GLY A 248 -22.18 2.66 -4.10
CA GLY A 248 -21.27 3.76 -3.81
C GLY A 248 -19.79 3.41 -4.01
N GLY A 249 -18.93 3.84 -3.08
CA GLY A 249 -17.47 3.67 -3.17
C GLY A 249 -16.76 5.01 -3.37
N ILE A 250 -16.01 5.13 -4.46
CA ILE A 250 -15.28 6.36 -4.80
C ILE A 250 -16.02 7.10 -5.93
N LEU A 251 -16.61 8.23 -5.57
CA LEU A 251 -17.53 8.99 -6.42
C LEU A 251 -16.92 10.34 -6.81
N LEU A 252 -16.42 10.43 -8.04
CA LEU A 252 -15.95 11.69 -8.63
C LEU A 252 -17.12 12.37 -9.33
N THR A 253 -17.85 13.19 -8.57
CA THR A 253 -19.13 13.77 -8.99
C THR A 253 -19.14 15.29 -8.87
N GLU A 254 -19.76 15.97 -9.84
CA GLU A 254 -19.83 17.45 -9.89
C GLU A 254 -18.47 18.18 -9.99
N ASN A 255 -18.45 19.31 -10.73
CA ASN A 255 -17.44 20.40 -10.75
C ASN A 255 -15.92 20.13 -10.86
N PHE A 256 -15.41 18.91 -10.69
CA PHE A 256 -13.97 18.65 -10.69
C PHE A 256 -13.32 18.90 -12.04
N LYS A 257 -12.04 19.26 -12.06
CA LYS A 257 -11.26 19.43 -13.30
C LYS A 257 -10.13 18.43 -13.36
N LYS A 258 -9.39 18.29 -12.26
CA LYS A 258 -8.26 17.37 -12.16
C LYS A 258 -8.27 16.66 -10.80
N VAL A 259 -8.17 15.35 -10.82
CA VAL A 259 -7.86 14.54 -9.64
C VAL A 259 -6.59 13.75 -9.93
N THR A 260 -5.60 13.83 -9.05
CA THR A 260 -4.36 13.04 -9.14
C THR A 260 -4.19 12.25 -7.85
N ILE A 261 -4.04 10.93 -7.95
CA ILE A 261 -3.81 10.04 -6.82
C ILE A 261 -2.46 9.35 -7.05
N ASN A 262 -1.51 9.59 -6.16
CA ASN A 262 -0.16 9.02 -6.14
C ASN A 262 -0.08 7.95 -5.04
N GLY A 263 -0.78 6.85 -5.28
CA GLY A 263 -0.91 5.73 -4.36
C GLY A 263 -1.90 4.71 -4.93
N GLN A 264 -2.03 3.59 -4.22
CA GLN A 264 -2.99 2.55 -4.58
C GLN A 264 -4.41 2.99 -4.20
N VAL A 265 -5.38 2.57 -5.01
CA VAL A 265 -6.80 2.89 -4.80
C VAL A 265 -7.56 1.59 -4.62
N ILE A 266 -8.18 1.44 -3.45
CA ILE A 266 -9.01 0.29 -3.12
C ILE A 266 -10.40 0.78 -2.78
N THR A 267 -11.39 0.26 -3.50
CA THR A 267 -12.79 0.34 -3.13
C THR A 267 -13.44 -1.04 -3.17
N LEU A 268 -14.28 -1.37 -2.19
CA LEU A 268 -15.03 -2.65 -2.20
C LEU A 268 -16.30 -2.57 -3.05
N ASN A 269 -16.72 -1.34 -3.39
CA ASN A 269 -17.77 -1.04 -4.37
C ASN A 269 -17.14 -0.30 -5.58
N ASP A 270 -17.80 0.69 -6.15
CA ASP A 270 -17.45 1.24 -7.46
C ASP A 270 -16.49 2.44 -7.40
N LEU A 271 -15.70 2.59 -8.46
CA LEU A 271 -15.03 3.83 -8.82
C LEU A 271 -15.81 4.50 -9.95
N ILE A 272 -16.56 5.56 -9.62
CA ILE A 272 -17.48 6.22 -10.55
C ILE A 272 -17.00 7.61 -10.90
N ILE A 273 -16.92 7.89 -12.20
CA ILE A 273 -16.72 9.21 -12.78
C ILE A 273 -18.03 9.67 -13.39
N ASP A 274 -18.73 10.59 -12.72
CA ASP A 274 -20.01 11.13 -13.17
C ASP A 274 -20.02 12.66 -13.20
N SER A 275 -20.05 13.24 -14.41
CA SER A 275 -20.16 14.70 -14.55
C SER A 275 -20.86 15.14 -15.82
N ASP A 276 -22.04 15.75 -15.64
CA ASP A 276 -22.84 16.38 -16.70
C ASP A 276 -22.20 17.64 -17.34
N LYS A 277 -21.05 18.11 -16.81
CA LYS A 277 -20.43 19.37 -17.24
C LYS A 277 -19.51 19.16 -18.45
N PRO A 278 -19.58 20.00 -19.50
CA PRO A 278 -18.85 19.81 -20.76
C PRO A 278 -17.34 20.13 -20.68
N ARG A 279 -16.80 20.38 -19.49
CA ARG A 279 -15.38 20.71 -19.31
C ARG A 279 -14.55 19.44 -19.28
N LYS A 280 -13.31 19.51 -19.77
CA LYS A 280 -12.39 18.37 -19.69
C LYS A 280 -12.18 17.95 -18.24
N LYS A 281 -12.36 16.66 -17.96
CA LYS A 281 -12.12 16.03 -16.66
C LYS A 281 -10.90 15.13 -16.79
N ASN A 282 -9.92 15.28 -15.91
CA ASN A 282 -8.74 14.42 -15.91
C ASN A 282 -8.62 13.74 -14.55
N VAL A 283 -8.60 12.42 -14.55
CA VAL A 283 -8.35 11.59 -13.37
C VAL A 283 -7.09 10.80 -13.67
N GLU A 284 -6.06 10.99 -12.85
CA GLU A 284 -4.76 10.35 -12.98
C GLU A 284 -4.48 9.54 -11.71
N ILE A 285 -4.36 8.22 -11.83
CA ILE A 285 -4.06 7.32 -10.71
C ILE A 285 -2.71 6.67 -10.98
N ASN A 286 -1.74 6.96 -10.11
CA ASN A 286 -0.36 6.50 -10.17
C ASN A 286 -0.11 5.34 -9.20
N GLY A 287 -1.04 4.39 -9.20
CA GLY A 287 -0.99 3.13 -8.46
C GLY A 287 -1.95 2.12 -9.09
N ASP A 288 -2.05 0.94 -8.49
CA ASP A 288 -3.06 -0.04 -8.89
C ASP A 288 -4.45 0.37 -8.38
N VAL A 289 -5.48 -0.01 -9.13
CA VAL A 289 -6.89 0.24 -8.79
C VAL A 289 -7.59 -1.10 -8.57
N TYR A 290 -8.27 -1.22 -7.43
CA TYR A 290 -9.16 -2.32 -7.08
C TYR A 290 -10.54 -1.75 -6.83
N ALA A 291 -11.53 -2.24 -7.56
CA ALA A 291 -12.92 -1.81 -7.43
C ALA A 291 -13.86 -2.96 -7.77
N ASP A 292 -15.14 -2.83 -7.42
CA ASP A 292 -16.17 -3.69 -7.98
C ASP A 292 -16.37 -3.37 -9.45
N ASN A 293 -16.82 -2.13 -9.74
CA ASN A 293 -16.82 -1.56 -11.08
C ASN A 293 -15.90 -0.34 -11.22
N VAL A 294 -15.45 -0.08 -12.44
CA VAL A 294 -14.85 1.21 -12.84
C VAL A 294 -15.69 1.83 -13.94
N ILE A 295 -16.38 2.94 -13.65
CA ILE A 295 -17.45 3.46 -14.51
C ILE A 295 -17.20 4.91 -14.91
N ILE A 296 -17.18 5.18 -16.22
CA ILE A 296 -17.46 6.52 -16.75
C ILE A 296 -18.91 6.56 -17.23
N THR A 297 -19.78 7.25 -16.49
CA THR A 297 -21.24 7.25 -16.70
C THR A 297 -21.68 7.89 -18.03
N GLU A 298 -22.90 7.57 -18.47
CA GLU A 298 -23.50 8.10 -19.72
C GLU A 298 -23.64 9.63 -19.75
N ASN A 299 -23.80 10.26 -18.58
CA ASN A 299 -23.91 11.71 -18.45
C ASN A 299 -22.58 12.42 -18.64
N THR A 300 -21.47 11.69 -18.60
CA THR A 300 -20.12 12.25 -18.63
C THR A 300 -19.66 12.60 -20.04
N GLN A 301 -19.04 13.77 -20.20
CA GLN A 301 -18.47 14.22 -21.49
C GLN A 301 -17.05 14.75 -21.36
N ASN A 302 -16.21 14.45 -22.35
CA ASN A 302 -14.80 14.91 -22.42
C ASN A 302 -13.99 14.53 -21.17
N SER A 303 -14.19 13.31 -20.64
CA SER A 303 -13.44 12.82 -19.48
C SER A 303 -12.24 11.98 -19.89
N GLN A 304 -11.23 11.93 -19.03
CA GLN A 304 -10.06 11.09 -19.20
C GLN A 304 -9.72 10.44 -17.86
N LEU A 305 -9.75 9.11 -17.81
CA LEU A 305 -9.19 8.30 -16.74
C LEU A 305 -7.86 7.71 -17.23
N ILE A 306 -6.77 7.98 -16.51
CA ILE A 306 -5.46 7.42 -16.77
C ILE A 306 -5.02 6.68 -15.51
N VAL A 307 -4.84 5.37 -15.62
CA VAL A 307 -4.23 4.54 -14.57
C VAL A 307 -2.84 4.15 -15.05
N SER A 308 -1.82 4.58 -14.31
CA SER A 308 -0.41 4.33 -14.66
C SER A 308 0.03 2.90 -14.37
N ASN A 309 -0.70 2.18 -13.51
CA ASN A 309 -0.47 0.77 -13.23
C ASN A 309 -1.66 -0.09 -13.69
N SER A 310 -2.08 -1.07 -12.89
CA SER A 310 -3.08 -2.06 -13.26
C SER A 310 -4.47 -1.71 -12.72
N VAL A 311 -5.51 -2.24 -13.34
CA VAL A 311 -6.90 -2.15 -12.87
C VAL A 311 -7.44 -3.55 -12.67
N PHE A 312 -8.03 -3.80 -11.51
CA PHE A 312 -8.69 -5.04 -11.13
C PHE A 312 -10.15 -4.75 -10.80
N THR A 313 -11.07 -5.47 -11.45
CA THR A 313 -12.51 -5.37 -11.18
C THR A 313 -13.11 -6.74 -10.88
N SER A 314 -13.95 -6.84 -9.85
CA SER A 314 -14.80 -8.02 -9.65
C SER A 314 -15.98 -8.06 -10.62
N ASP A 315 -16.46 -6.90 -11.06
CA ASP A 315 -17.45 -6.78 -12.10
C ASP A 315 -16.88 -5.95 -13.28
N ASP A 316 -17.56 -4.91 -13.75
CA ASP A 316 -17.30 -4.34 -15.07
C ASP A 316 -16.37 -3.11 -15.10
N LEU A 317 -15.64 -2.97 -16.20
CA LEU A 317 -15.06 -1.71 -16.66
C LEU A 317 -15.98 -1.08 -17.71
N GLU A 318 -16.58 0.06 -17.39
CA GLU A 318 -17.58 0.71 -18.24
C GLU A 318 -17.15 2.06 -18.81
N LEU A 319 -17.33 2.22 -20.13
CA LEU A 319 -17.17 3.47 -20.86
C LEU A 319 -18.48 3.88 -21.53
N ASN A 320 -19.31 4.61 -20.78
CA ASN A 320 -20.63 5.08 -21.22
C ASN A 320 -20.63 6.57 -21.62
N GLY A 321 -19.70 7.37 -21.08
CA GLY A 321 -19.60 8.80 -21.38
C GLY A 321 -19.06 9.12 -22.78
N THR A 322 -19.43 10.27 -23.35
CA THR A 322 -19.03 10.68 -24.72
C THR A 322 -17.71 11.44 -24.78
N LYS A 323 -16.93 11.24 -25.86
CA LYS A 323 -15.58 11.81 -26.02
C LYS A 323 -14.67 11.51 -24.83
N SER A 324 -14.89 10.38 -24.18
CA SER A 324 -14.21 10.00 -22.95
C SER A 324 -13.15 8.95 -23.22
N ILE A 325 -12.04 9.03 -22.50
CA ILE A 325 -10.88 8.16 -22.71
C ILE A 325 -10.56 7.42 -21.43
N ILE A 326 -10.48 6.10 -21.49
CA ILE A 326 -9.88 5.27 -20.43
C ILE A 326 -8.54 4.78 -20.95
N LYS A 327 -7.48 5.01 -20.18
CA LYS A 327 -6.13 4.52 -20.47
C LYS A 327 -5.56 3.78 -19.27
N ILE A 328 -5.24 2.50 -19.46
CA ILE A 328 -4.59 1.64 -18.47
C ILE A 328 -3.21 1.30 -19.01
N GLN A 329 -2.17 1.80 -18.34
CA GLN A 329 -0.81 1.73 -18.86
C GLN A 329 -0.14 0.38 -18.62
N ASN A 330 -0.55 -0.35 -17.58
CA ASN A 330 -0.12 -1.72 -17.34
C ASN A 330 -1.19 -2.70 -17.86
N GLY A 331 -1.89 -3.43 -16.99
CA GLY A 331 -2.87 -4.44 -17.38
C GLY A 331 -4.25 -4.24 -16.77
N TYR A 332 -5.27 -4.80 -17.44
CA TYR A 332 -6.63 -4.93 -16.91
C TYR A 332 -6.91 -6.39 -16.56
N TYR A 333 -7.52 -6.60 -15.38
CA TYR A 333 -7.82 -7.91 -14.84
C TYR A 333 -9.27 -7.94 -14.31
N GLY A 334 -10.19 -8.47 -15.11
CA GLY A 334 -11.53 -8.83 -14.67
C GLY A 334 -11.51 -10.21 -14.00
N ILE A 335 -11.77 -10.26 -12.69
CA ILE A 335 -11.43 -11.40 -11.84
C ILE A 335 -12.60 -12.35 -11.51
N CYS A 336 -13.82 -12.06 -11.93
CA CYS A 336 -14.97 -12.95 -11.70
C CYS A 336 -15.60 -13.45 -13.00
N ASP A 337 -16.00 -14.72 -13.02
CA ASP A 337 -16.56 -15.41 -14.18
C ASP A 337 -18.09 -15.51 -14.19
N GLY A 338 -18.77 -14.95 -13.18
CA GLY A 338 -20.22 -15.07 -12.99
C GLY A 338 -20.67 -16.38 -12.35
N SER A 339 -19.76 -17.26 -11.92
CA SER A 339 -20.11 -18.55 -11.30
C SER A 339 -20.46 -18.47 -9.80
N ASN A 340 -20.29 -17.29 -9.18
CA ASN A 340 -20.52 -17.12 -7.75
C ASN A 340 -22.02 -17.31 -7.41
N ILE A 341 -22.29 -18.30 -6.56
CA ILE A 341 -23.62 -18.93 -6.38
C ILE A 341 -24.62 -18.01 -5.63
N ARG A 342 -24.14 -16.89 -5.06
CA ARG A 342 -24.95 -16.04 -4.17
C ARG A 342 -25.98 -15.16 -4.89
N SER A 343 -25.90 -15.00 -6.20
CA SER A 343 -27.00 -14.41 -6.98
C SER A 343 -26.93 -14.85 -8.44
N ASN A 344 -27.99 -15.43 -8.99
CA ASN A 344 -28.17 -15.63 -10.43
C ASN A 344 -28.32 -14.27 -11.18
N LYS A 345 -27.42 -13.32 -10.95
CA LYS A 345 -27.43 -11.96 -11.49
C LYS A 345 -26.18 -11.74 -12.34
N PRO A 346 -26.27 -10.94 -13.41
CA PRO A 346 -25.13 -10.51 -14.23
C PRO A 346 -23.97 -9.92 -13.44
N ASP A 347 -24.29 -9.27 -12.31
CA ASP A 347 -23.45 -8.44 -11.42
C ASP A 347 -22.32 -9.21 -10.69
N ASN A 348 -21.79 -10.28 -11.28
CA ASN A 348 -20.63 -11.03 -10.78
C ASN A 348 -19.74 -11.50 -11.95
N SER A 349 -19.87 -10.90 -13.13
CA SER A 349 -19.26 -11.38 -14.37
C SER A 349 -18.44 -10.28 -15.01
N SER A 350 -17.20 -10.15 -14.54
CA SER A 350 -16.31 -9.11 -15.00
C SER A 350 -16.12 -9.05 -16.52
N SER A 351 -16.39 -7.90 -17.10
CA SER A 351 -16.23 -7.64 -18.52
C SER A 351 -15.81 -6.20 -18.78
N ILE A 352 -15.53 -5.88 -20.05
CA ILE A 352 -15.35 -4.49 -20.48
C ILE A 352 -16.56 -4.13 -21.33
N ILE A 353 -17.25 -3.04 -20.96
CA ILE A 353 -18.47 -2.58 -21.62
C ILE A 353 -18.26 -1.18 -22.16
N ILE A 354 -18.39 -1.01 -23.48
CA ILE A 354 -18.25 0.30 -24.13
C ILE A 354 -19.59 0.71 -24.75
N ASN A 355 -20.42 1.43 -23.98
CA ASN A 355 -21.72 1.92 -24.44
C ASN A 355 -21.76 3.39 -24.87
N SER A 356 -20.61 3.99 -25.13
CA SER A 356 -20.54 5.42 -25.44
C SER A 356 -21.36 5.85 -26.69
N PRO A 357 -22.32 6.78 -26.57
CA PRO A 357 -23.23 7.17 -27.67
C PRO A 357 -22.56 7.79 -28.90
N ASP A 358 -21.33 8.32 -28.77
CA ASP A 358 -20.61 8.92 -29.90
C ASP A 358 -20.01 7.88 -30.85
N LEU A 359 -19.89 6.62 -30.41
CA LEU A 359 -19.49 5.47 -31.21
C LEU A 359 -20.61 5.03 -32.17
N ALA A 360 -21.86 5.04 -31.69
CA ALA A 360 -23.03 4.67 -32.50
C ALA A 360 -23.34 5.68 -33.63
N ASN A 361 -22.88 6.93 -33.50
CA ASN A 361 -23.19 8.03 -34.43
C ASN A 361 -22.03 8.39 -35.39
N GLY A 362 -20.98 7.55 -35.47
CA GLY A 362 -19.83 7.76 -36.36
C GLY A 362 -18.89 8.91 -35.95
N LYS A 363 -19.09 9.52 -34.78
CA LYS A 363 -18.26 10.61 -34.21
C LYS A 363 -17.29 10.04 -33.16
N LYS A 364 -16.65 8.93 -33.51
CA LYS A 364 -15.79 8.07 -32.67
C LYS A 364 -14.67 8.85 -31.97
N LYS A 365 -14.97 9.42 -30.80
CA LYS A 365 -14.02 10.21 -30.01
C LYS A 365 -13.74 9.57 -28.65
N SER A 366 -14.66 8.75 -28.14
CA SER A 366 -14.39 7.91 -26.98
C SER A 366 -13.39 6.81 -27.33
N LYS A 367 -12.53 6.47 -26.37
CA LYS A 367 -11.44 5.52 -26.59
C LYS A 367 -11.10 4.72 -25.34
N LEU A 368 -10.82 3.43 -25.52
CA LEU A 368 -10.20 2.57 -24.53
C LEU A 368 -8.77 2.22 -24.99
N ILE A 369 -7.79 2.35 -24.11
CA ILE A 369 -6.40 1.99 -24.37
C ILE A 369 -5.90 1.14 -23.21
N ILE A 370 -5.44 -0.08 -23.49
CA ILE A 370 -4.79 -0.97 -22.53
C ILE A 370 -3.51 -1.48 -23.18
N ASN A 371 -2.36 -1.38 -22.49
CA ASN A 371 -1.08 -1.62 -23.16
C ASN A 371 -0.49 -3.02 -22.96
N ASN A 372 -0.31 -3.49 -21.72
CA ASN A 372 0.59 -4.63 -21.46
C ASN A 372 -0.14 -5.96 -21.43
N GLU A 373 -1.28 -6.04 -20.75
CA GLU A 373 -1.99 -7.30 -20.54
C GLU A 373 -3.49 -7.08 -20.35
N VAL A 374 -4.30 -7.98 -20.90
CA VAL A 374 -5.75 -8.02 -20.68
C VAL A 374 -6.15 -9.42 -20.26
N VAL A 375 -6.73 -9.54 -19.08
CA VAL A 375 -7.31 -10.80 -18.59
C VAL A 375 -8.75 -10.58 -18.16
N ILE A 376 -9.68 -11.38 -18.67
CA ILE A 376 -11.11 -11.21 -18.37
C ILE A 376 -11.76 -12.58 -18.18
N LEU A 377 -12.23 -12.85 -16.96
CA LEU A 377 -12.86 -14.11 -16.59
C LEU A 377 -14.36 -14.15 -16.88
N GLY A 378 -15.02 -13.00 -17.05
CA GLY A 378 -16.46 -12.90 -17.30
C GLY A 378 -16.84 -12.52 -18.73
N SER A 379 -18.14 -12.33 -18.93
CA SER A 379 -18.75 -12.03 -20.23
C SER A 379 -19.87 -11.02 -20.06
N SER A 380 -20.01 -10.09 -21.00
CA SER A 380 -21.04 -9.04 -20.94
C SER A 380 -22.45 -9.59 -21.15
N TYR A 381 -23.44 -8.82 -20.68
CA TYR A 381 -24.87 -9.10 -20.86
C TYR A 381 -25.56 -8.01 -21.68
N ILE A 382 -26.60 -8.38 -22.42
CA ILE A 382 -27.48 -7.42 -23.09
C ILE A 382 -28.67 -7.14 -22.18
N ASN A 383 -29.11 -5.88 -22.14
CA ASN A 383 -30.37 -5.48 -21.53
C ASN A 383 -31.59 -5.96 -22.35
N ALA A 384 -31.72 -7.28 -22.45
CA ALA A 384 -32.81 -8.03 -23.07
C ALA A 384 -33.05 -9.27 -22.22
N TYR A 385 -34.31 -9.61 -21.96
CA TYR A 385 -34.65 -10.66 -21.01
C TYR A 385 -35.74 -11.58 -21.52
N LYS A 386 -35.68 -12.85 -21.12
CA LYS A 386 -36.80 -13.77 -21.24
C LYS A 386 -37.41 -14.03 -19.87
N GLU A 387 -38.72 -14.25 -19.83
CA GLU A 387 -39.40 -14.60 -18.59
C GLU A 387 -39.53 -16.11 -18.47
N VAL A 388 -38.97 -16.68 -17.40
CA VAL A 388 -39.06 -18.10 -17.08
C VAL A 388 -39.54 -18.22 -15.65
N ASN A 389 -40.69 -18.87 -15.44
CA ASN A 389 -41.32 -19.03 -14.11
C ASN A 389 -41.53 -17.73 -13.32
N GLY A 390 -41.68 -16.59 -14.03
CA GLY A 390 -41.84 -15.27 -13.41
C GLY A 390 -40.53 -14.53 -13.12
N GLU A 391 -39.38 -15.13 -13.41
CA GLU A 391 -38.05 -14.51 -13.29
C GLU A 391 -37.58 -13.98 -14.65
N LYS A 392 -36.99 -12.78 -14.64
CA LYS A 392 -36.35 -12.18 -15.82
C LYS A 392 -34.92 -12.70 -15.93
N ILE A 393 -34.65 -13.48 -16.97
CA ILE A 393 -33.32 -14.01 -17.26
C ILE A 393 -32.69 -13.13 -18.35
N PRO A 394 -31.61 -12.40 -18.05
CA PRO A 394 -30.91 -11.58 -19.03
C PRO A 394 -30.14 -12.45 -20.04
N TYR A 395 -29.89 -11.90 -21.23
CA TYR A 395 -29.11 -12.59 -22.25
C TYR A 395 -27.60 -12.40 -22.03
N GLN A 396 -26.92 -13.49 -21.67
CA GLN A 396 -25.45 -13.55 -21.63
C GLN A 396 -24.89 -13.58 -23.06
N THR A 397 -23.93 -12.72 -23.38
CA THR A 397 -23.26 -12.70 -24.68
C THR A 397 -22.11 -13.72 -24.72
N GLY A 398 -21.41 -13.77 -25.86
CA GLY A 398 -20.13 -14.45 -26.00
C GLY A 398 -18.95 -13.49 -25.97
N GLU A 399 -19.12 -12.26 -25.48
CA GLU A 399 -18.12 -11.19 -25.50
C GLU A 399 -17.59 -10.94 -24.08
N SER A 400 -16.27 -10.85 -23.91
CA SER A 400 -15.62 -10.35 -22.69
C SER A 400 -15.30 -8.86 -22.79
N LEU A 401 -15.22 -8.33 -24.01
CA LEU A 401 -15.24 -6.90 -24.31
C LEU A 401 -16.37 -6.67 -25.30
N SER A 402 -17.39 -5.94 -24.85
CA SER A 402 -18.56 -5.59 -25.67
C SER A 402 -18.59 -4.11 -26.03
N ILE A 403 -19.15 -3.82 -27.20
CA ILE A 403 -19.32 -2.45 -27.72
C ILE A 403 -20.78 -2.27 -28.13
N ILE A 404 -21.32 -1.08 -27.91
CA ILE A 404 -22.67 -0.71 -28.35
C ILE A 404 -22.90 -1.08 -29.83
N GLY A 405 -23.96 -1.86 -30.07
CA GLY A 405 -24.34 -2.33 -31.40
C GLY A 405 -23.98 -3.79 -31.70
N ASN A 406 -22.98 -4.35 -31.01
CA ASN A 406 -22.50 -5.72 -31.21
C ASN A 406 -23.59 -6.79 -31.02
N TYR A 407 -24.60 -6.50 -30.19
CA TYR A 407 -25.75 -7.38 -29.96
C TYR A 407 -26.44 -7.85 -31.25
N ARG A 408 -26.33 -7.10 -32.36
CA ARG A 408 -26.87 -7.46 -33.67
C ARG A 408 -26.30 -8.78 -34.20
N ALA A 409 -25.09 -9.16 -33.77
CA ALA A 409 -24.47 -10.43 -34.10
C ALA A 409 -25.38 -11.62 -33.75
N TYR A 410 -26.05 -11.54 -32.61
CA TYR A 410 -26.91 -12.60 -32.10
C TYR A 410 -28.32 -12.60 -32.71
N THR A 411 -28.66 -11.61 -33.55
CA THR A 411 -30.01 -11.46 -34.13
C THR A 411 -30.15 -12.05 -35.53
N LYS A 412 -29.05 -12.48 -36.18
CA LYS A 412 -29.09 -13.04 -37.54
C LYS A 412 -28.47 -14.43 -37.61
N PRO A 413 -29.04 -15.35 -38.40
CA PRO A 413 -28.46 -16.66 -38.63
C PRO A 413 -27.15 -16.62 -39.44
N LEU A 414 -26.29 -17.61 -39.23
CA LEU A 414 -25.12 -17.89 -40.08
C LEU A 414 -25.55 -18.77 -41.27
N THR A 415 -25.32 -18.29 -42.49
CA THR A 415 -25.86 -18.90 -43.73
C THR A 415 -24.82 -19.18 -44.80
N GLU A 416 -23.63 -18.60 -44.67
CA GLU A 416 -22.54 -18.75 -45.65
C GLU A 416 -21.35 -19.47 -45.00
N GLU A 417 -20.86 -20.52 -45.67
CA GLU A 417 -19.71 -21.28 -45.18
C GLU A 417 -18.42 -20.44 -45.30
N PRO A 418 -17.62 -20.32 -44.22
CA PRO A 418 -16.39 -19.54 -44.24
C PRO A 418 -15.30 -20.23 -45.06
N ASN A 419 -14.34 -19.46 -45.59
CA ASN A 419 -13.24 -19.99 -46.40
C ASN A 419 -12.21 -20.80 -45.58
N GLU A 420 -11.95 -20.38 -44.33
CA GLU A 420 -10.92 -20.96 -43.48
C GLU A 420 -11.36 -22.28 -42.84
N GLN A 421 -10.50 -23.31 -42.90
CA GLN A 421 -10.84 -24.66 -42.44
C GLN A 421 -11.17 -24.72 -40.93
N GLN A 422 -10.51 -23.90 -40.10
CA GLN A 422 -10.78 -23.82 -38.67
C GLN A 422 -12.20 -23.29 -38.40
N ASP A 423 -12.62 -22.29 -39.17
CA ASP A 423 -13.96 -21.71 -39.04
C ASP A 423 -15.06 -22.65 -39.54
N LYS A 424 -14.78 -23.48 -40.56
CA LYS A 424 -15.74 -24.48 -41.06
C LYS A 424 -16.20 -25.44 -39.98
N VAL A 425 -15.29 -25.85 -39.08
CA VAL A 425 -15.61 -26.75 -37.97
C VAL A 425 -16.66 -26.13 -37.05
N TYR A 426 -16.49 -24.86 -36.68
CA TYR A 426 -17.44 -24.14 -35.83
C TYR A 426 -18.73 -23.77 -36.59
N TYR A 427 -18.62 -23.36 -37.85
CA TYR A 427 -19.76 -23.05 -38.70
C TYR A 427 -20.70 -24.23 -38.86
N GLU A 428 -20.16 -25.44 -39.09
CA GLU A 428 -20.99 -26.65 -39.20
C GLU A 428 -21.79 -26.91 -37.92
N LYS A 429 -21.26 -26.53 -36.75
CA LYS A 429 -21.97 -26.62 -35.46
C LYS A 429 -23.02 -25.52 -35.29
N LEU A 430 -22.72 -24.29 -35.73
CA LEU A 430 -23.46 -23.05 -35.39
C LEU A 430 -24.34 -22.48 -36.51
N LYS A 431 -24.35 -23.08 -37.71
CA LYS A 431 -25.20 -22.65 -38.83
C LYS A 431 -26.68 -22.68 -38.49
N GLU A 432 -27.47 -21.87 -39.21
CA GLU A 432 -28.92 -21.69 -39.02
C GLU A 432 -29.69 -23.00 -38.76
N ASN A 433 -29.36 -24.05 -39.51
CA ASN A 433 -30.06 -25.33 -39.40
C ASN A 433 -29.84 -26.07 -38.08
N ASN A 434 -28.85 -25.68 -37.27
CA ASN A 434 -28.44 -26.35 -36.04
C ASN A 434 -28.69 -25.54 -34.76
N VAL A 435 -29.03 -24.25 -34.89
CA VAL A 435 -29.34 -23.36 -33.77
C VAL A 435 -30.81 -22.94 -33.76
N GLU A 436 -31.27 -22.45 -32.61
CA GLU A 436 -32.61 -21.91 -32.38
C GLU A 436 -32.48 -20.51 -31.76
N PHE A 437 -33.37 -19.62 -32.21
CA PHE A 437 -33.48 -18.27 -31.70
C PHE A 437 -34.67 -18.17 -30.75
N GLU A 438 -34.46 -17.51 -29.61
CA GLU A 438 -35.49 -17.26 -28.61
C GLU A 438 -35.79 -15.77 -28.49
N TYR A 439 -37.00 -15.45 -28.05
CA TYR A 439 -37.42 -14.08 -27.79
C TYR A 439 -36.95 -13.64 -26.40
N TYR A 440 -36.05 -12.66 -26.37
CA TYR A 440 -35.60 -11.93 -25.20
C TYR A 440 -36.04 -10.48 -25.38
N ALA A 441 -37.14 -10.06 -24.76
CA ALA A 441 -37.76 -8.78 -25.03
C ALA A 441 -36.74 -7.63 -24.96
N PRO A 442 -36.64 -6.76 -26.01
CA PRO A 442 -37.44 -6.71 -27.24
C PRO A 442 -36.85 -7.46 -28.46
N LEU A 443 -35.79 -8.24 -28.27
CA LEU A 443 -34.98 -8.87 -29.30
C LEU A 443 -35.32 -10.36 -29.52
N VAL A 444 -34.91 -10.89 -30.68
CA VAL A 444 -34.86 -12.33 -30.95
C VAL A 444 -33.39 -12.69 -31.14
N LEU A 445 -32.89 -13.58 -30.30
CA LEU A 445 -31.46 -13.86 -30.14
C LEU A 445 -31.18 -15.36 -30.24
N VAL A 446 -30.04 -15.73 -30.86
CA VAL A 446 -29.58 -17.12 -30.90
C VAL A 446 -29.29 -17.59 -29.47
N ASP A 447 -29.90 -18.68 -29.03
CA ASP A 447 -29.87 -19.06 -27.61
C ASP A 447 -29.39 -20.49 -27.36
N LYS A 448 -29.79 -21.43 -28.22
CA LYS A 448 -29.55 -22.86 -28.00
C LYS A 448 -29.41 -23.61 -29.32
N PHE A 449 -28.87 -24.82 -29.24
CA PHE A 449 -28.90 -25.78 -30.34
C PHE A 449 -30.31 -26.35 -30.51
N LYS A 450 -30.65 -26.85 -31.71
CA LYS A 450 -31.96 -27.49 -31.99
C LYS A 450 -32.26 -28.75 -31.18
N ASN A 451 -31.25 -29.33 -30.53
CA ASN A 451 -31.43 -30.44 -29.58
C ASN A 451 -31.84 -29.95 -28.17
N GLY A 452 -32.00 -28.63 -27.97
CA GLY A 452 -32.38 -28.01 -26.70
C GLY A 452 -31.22 -27.60 -25.80
N THR A 453 -29.97 -27.93 -26.13
CA THR A 453 -28.80 -27.56 -25.33
C THR A 453 -28.49 -26.06 -25.48
N PRO A 454 -28.40 -25.27 -24.39
CA PRO A 454 -28.05 -23.85 -24.45
C PRO A 454 -26.66 -23.62 -25.08
N LEU A 455 -26.51 -22.52 -25.81
CA LEU A 455 -25.19 -22.04 -26.25
C LEU A 455 -24.47 -21.41 -25.05
N ASN A 456 -23.29 -21.94 -24.71
CA ASN A 456 -22.45 -21.36 -23.68
C ASN A 456 -21.67 -20.14 -24.21
N VAL A 457 -20.91 -19.46 -23.34
CA VAL A 457 -20.09 -18.27 -23.69
C VAL A 457 -19.13 -18.57 -24.84
N ILE A 458 -18.49 -19.75 -24.86
CA ILE A 458 -17.55 -20.14 -25.92
C ILE A 458 -18.28 -20.32 -27.26
N ASP A 459 -19.43 -20.99 -27.27
CA ASP A 459 -20.26 -21.15 -28.47
C ASP A 459 -20.73 -19.80 -29.01
N LYS A 460 -21.16 -18.89 -28.11
CA LYS A 460 -21.56 -17.53 -28.47
C LYS A 460 -20.38 -16.67 -28.94
N SER A 461 -19.18 -16.88 -28.40
CA SER A 461 -17.93 -16.21 -28.82
C SER A 461 -17.56 -16.61 -30.25
N GLN A 462 -17.64 -17.91 -30.56
CA GLN A 462 -17.44 -18.42 -31.92
C GLN A 462 -18.54 -17.93 -32.88
N TYR A 463 -19.80 -17.92 -32.44
CA TYR A 463 -20.92 -17.38 -33.22
C TYR A 463 -20.68 -15.92 -33.60
N PHE A 464 -20.25 -15.12 -32.63
CA PHE A 464 -19.91 -13.72 -32.79
C PHE A 464 -18.81 -13.52 -33.84
N ARG A 465 -17.69 -14.25 -33.73
CA ARG A 465 -16.61 -14.19 -34.74
C ARG A 465 -17.10 -14.54 -36.14
N LEU A 466 -17.85 -15.63 -36.29
CA LEU A 466 -18.37 -16.07 -37.59
C LEU A 466 -19.36 -15.07 -38.19
N TYR A 467 -20.22 -14.47 -37.36
CA TYR A 467 -21.13 -13.42 -37.81
C TYR A 467 -20.36 -12.27 -38.44
N PHE A 468 -19.30 -11.82 -37.77
CA PHE A 468 -18.50 -10.69 -38.25
C PHE A 468 -17.72 -11.02 -39.53
N LYS A 469 -17.18 -12.24 -39.66
CA LYS A 469 -16.57 -12.69 -40.93
C LYS A 469 -17.58 -12.73 -42.09
N GLN A 470 -18.85 -13.04 -41.82
CA GLN A 470 -19.88 -13.11 -42.85
C GLN A 470 -20.49 -11.72 -43.18
N TYR A 471 -20.72 -10.89 -42.18
CA TYR A 471 -21.56 -9.69 -42.31
C TYR A 471 -20.87 -8.36 -41.96
N GLY A 472 -19.73 -8.38 -41.28
CA GLY A 472 -19.21 -7.25 -40.48
C GLY A 472 -17.95 -6.57 -41.00
N ASP A 473 -17.47 -6.92 -42.20
CA ASP A 473 -16.18 -6.46 -42.75
C ASP A 473 -16.02 -4.92 -42.85
N ASP A 474 -17.12 -4.16 -42.91
CA ASP A 474 -17.11 -2.69 -42.94
C ASP A 474 -17.34 -2.04 -41.55
N GLU A 475 -17.92 -2.77 -40.59
CA GLU A 475 -18.19 -2.27 -39.22
C GLU A 475 -16.97 -2.44 -38.29
N ILE A 476 -16.16 -3.49 -38.47
CA ILE A 476 -14.95 -3.78 -37.65
C ILE A 476 -13.79 -2.83 -37.94
N LYS A 477 -13.54 -2.50 -39.22
CA LYS A 477 -12.40 -1.66 -39.67
C LYS A 477 -12.33 -0.28 -39.01
N ASP A 478 -13.42 0.08 -38.38
CA ASP A 478 -13.68 1.42 -37.91
C ASP A 478 -13.69 1.44 -36.36
N LEU A 479 -13.52 0.27 -35.71
CA LEU A 479 -13.38 0.06 -34.27
C LEU A 479 -11.92 0.17 -33.79
N GLU A 480 -10.92 0.01 -34.66
CA GLU A 480 -9.48 0.23 -34.35
C GLU A 480 -9.19 1.67 -33.85
N LYS A 481 -10.07 2.62 -34.18
CA LYS A 481 -9.96 4.01 -33.71
C LYS A 481 -10.44 4.19 -32.27
N VAL A 482 -11.11 3.18 -31.72
CA VAL A 482 -11.85 3.22 -30.46
C VAL A 482 -11.17 2.37 -29.38
N ILE A 483 -10.56 1.24 -29.76
CA ILE A 483 -9.92 0.34 -28.82
C ILE A 483 -8.48 0.09 -29.26
N GLU A 484 -7.54 0.26 -28.34
CA GLU A 484 -6.15 -0.18 -28.48
C GLU A 484 -5.86 -1.18 -27.35
N LEU A 485 -5.58 -2.44 -27.70
CA LEU A 485 -5.24 -3.51 -26.77
C LEU A 485 -3.80 -4.00 -27.02
N PRO A 486 -3.18 -4.74 -26.08
CA PRO A 486 -1.93 -5.44 -26.34
C PRO A 486 -2.01 -6.42 -27.52
N ASP A 487 -0.86 -6.90 -27.95
CA ASP A 487 -0.74 -8.05 -28.85
C ASP A 487 -1.54 -9.25 -28.30
N SER A 488 -2.14 -10.04 -29.20
CA SER A 488 -3.04 -11.16 -28.84
C SER A 488 -2.45 -12.20 -27.90
N GLU A 489 -1.12 -12.32 -27.84
CA GLU A 489 -0.41 -13.21 -26.90
C GLU A 489 -0.54 -12.80 -25.43
N ASN A 490 -0.85 -11.51 -25.17
CA ASN A 490 -1.07 -10.95 -23.84
C ASN A 490 -2.55 -10.69 -23.54
N ILE A 491 -3.45 -11.27 -24.35
CA ILE A 491 -4.90 -11.22 -24.11
C ILE A 491 -5.37 -12.62 -23.74
N ARG A 492 -6.02 -12.76 -22.59
CA ARG A 492 -6.59 -14.02 -22.12
C ARG A 492 -8.01 -13.82 -21.60
N THR A 493 -9.00 -14.36 -22.30
CA THR A 493 -10.41 -14.10 -21.98
C THR A 493 -11.27 -15.35 -22.14
N ILE A 494 -12.37 -15.42 -21.40
CA ILE A 494 -13.39 -16.47 -21.59
C ILE A 494 -14.26 -16.21 -22.84
N GLY A 495 -14.52 -14.94 -23.16
CA GLY A 495 -15.34 -14.50 -24.27
C GLY A 495 -14.52 -13.82 -25.36
N ALA A 496 -15.22 -13.37 -26.40
CA ALA A 496 -14.64 -12.67 -27.53
C ALA A 496 -14.16 -11.27 -27.14
N VAL A 497 -13.07 -10.85 -27.77
CA VAL A 497 -12.50 -9.49 -27.67
C VAL A 497 -12.23 -9.01 -29.09
N ILE A 498 -12.59 -7.76 -29.38
CA ILE A 498 -12.26 -7.12 -30.65
C ILE A 498 -10.85 -6.56 -30.54
N THR A 499 -9.96 -6.98 -31.44
CA THR A 499 -8.57 -6.48 -31.59
C THR A 499 -8.42 -5.75 -32.93
N ASP A 500 -7.22 -5.26 -33.26
CA ASP A 500 -6.92 -4.60 -34.54
C ASP A 500 -7.36 -5.46 -35.74
N ASN A 501 -8.53 -5.13 -36.31
CA ASN A 501 -9.21 -5.78 -37.43
C ASN A 501 -9.63 -7.26 -37.29
N ASP A 502 -9.57 -7.86 -36.10
CA ASP A 502 -9.97 -9.26 -35.91
C ASP A 502 -10.71 -9.47 -34.59
N ILE A 503 -11.30 -10.65 -34.44
CA ILE A 503 -12.00 -11.08 -33.23
C ILE A 503 -11.24 -12.26 -32.64
N LEU A 504 -10.59 -11.99 -31.51
CA LEU A 504 -10.02 -13.03 -30.68
C LEU A 504 -11.14 -13.71 -29.90
N THR A 505 -11.37 -14.98 -30.14
CA THR A 505 -12.34 -15.78 -29.37
C THR A 505 -11.70 -16.29 -28.11
N GLY A 506 -12.48 -16.32 -27.02
CA GLY A 506 -12.00 -16.81 -25.73
C GLY A 506 -11.64 -18.29 -25.75
N ASN A 507 -10.74 -18.67 -24.84
CA ASN A 507 -10.36 -20.06 -24.57
C ASN A 507 -10.44 -20.29 -23.06
N TYR A 508 -11.31 -21.20 -22.63
CA TYR A 508 -11.48 -21.54 -21.22
C TYR A 508 -10.33 -22.47 -20.80
N ASP A 509 -9.25 -21.89 -20.28
CA ASP A 509 -8.11 -22.62 -19.75
C ASP A 509 -8.14 -22.60 -18.21
N LEU A 510 -7.98 -23.76 -17.56
CA LEU A 510 -7.88 -23.84 -16.09
C LEU A 510 -6.65 -23.07 -15.56
N ASP A 511 -5.61 -22.92 -16.39
CA ASP A 511 -4.44 -22.10 -16.07
C ASP A 511 -4.79 -20.61 -15.96
N LEU A 512 -5.87 -20.16 -16.62
CA LEU A 512 -6.31 -18.76 -16.61
C LEU A 512 -6.79 -18.32 -15.23
N PHE A 513 -7.64 -19.13 -14.59
CA PHE A 513 -8.16 -18.83 -13.25
C PHE A 513 -7.03 -18.81 -12.22
N GLY A 514 -6.12 -19.78 -12.27
CA GLY A 514 -4.94 -19.82 -11.41
C GLY A 514 -4.02 -18.62 -11.62
N TYR A 515 -3.82 -18.20 -12.87
CA TYR A 515 -3.02 -17.01 -13.21
C TYR A 515 -3.63 -15.73 -12.61
N VAL A 516 -4.92 -15.49 -12.81
CA VAL A 516 -5.62 -14.31 -12.27
C VAL A 516 -5.63 -14.33 -10.76
N SER A 517 -5.95 -15.48 -10.15
CA SER A 517 -5.94 -15.65 -8.70
C SER A 517 -4.57 -15.33 -8.11
N ASN A 518 -3.50 -15.83 -8.71
CA ASN A 518 -2.13 -15.55 -8.26
C ASN A 518 -1.78 -14.08 -8.44
N LYS A 519 -2.10 -13.48 -9.59
CA LYS A 519 -1.82 -12.07 -9.87
C LYS A 519 -2.55 -11.13 -8.91
N PHE A 520 -3.83 -11.40 -8.68
CA PHE A 520 -4.65 -10.67 -7.72
C PHE A 520 -4.08 -10.85 -6.30
N ASN A 521 -3.82 -12.08 -5.86
CA ASN A 521 -3.30 -12.34 -4.53
C ASN A 521 -1.90 -11.76 -4.31
N GLU A 522 -0.96 -11.90 -5.25
CA GLU A 522 0.39 -11.32 -5.14
C GLU A 522 0.34 -9.80 -4.95
N THR A 523 -0.64 -9.14 -5.56
CA THR A 523 -0.71 -7.67 -5.53
C THR A 523 -1.60 -7.18 -4.37
N PHE A 524 -2.73 -7.84 -4.11
CA PHE A 524 -3.74 -7.44 -3.12
C PHE A 524 -3.47 -7.96 -1.69
N LYS A 525 -2.78 -9.09 -1.53
CA LYS A 525 -2.52 -9.72 -0.21
C LYS A 525 -1.68 -8.84 0.71
N ASP A 526 -0.76 -8.08 0.16
CA ASP A 526 0.09 -7.15 0.91
C ASP A 526 -0.71 -5.92 1.42
N MET A 527 -1.94 -5.71 0.95
CA MET A 527 -2.75 -4.52 1.24
C MET A 527 -3.85 -4.72 2.30
N VAL A 528 -4.31 -5.95 2.52
CA VAL A 528 -5.51 -6.27 3.34
C VAL A 528 -5.24 -7.27 4.49
N GLU A 529 -4.03 -7.85 4.56
CA GLU A 529 -3.57 -8.86 5.55
C GLU A 529 -4.52 -10.09 5.78
N TYR A 530 -4.09 -11.23 5.20
CA TYR A 530 -4.47 -12.64 5.44
C TYR A 530 -5.82 -13.24 4.93
N ASN A 531 -5.66 -14.32 4.13
CA ASN A 531 -6.59 -15.41 3.77
C ASN A 531 -7.84 -15.11 2.91
N LEU A 532 -7.65 -14.53 1.72
CA LEU A 532 -8.70 -14.50 0.71
C LEU A 532 -8.62 -15.72 -0.21
N SER A 533 -9.58 -16.65 -0.03
CA SER A 533 -10.09 -17.38 -1.19
C SER A 533 -11.08 -16.46 -1.89
N ILE A 534 -11.24 -16.59 -3.22
CA ILE A 534 -12.16 -15.81 -4.07
C ILE A 534 -13.61 -15.76 -3.54
N ASN A 535 -13.96 -16.58 -2.54
CA ASN A 535 -15.31 -16.75 -2.03
C ASN A 535 -15.61 -16.09 -0.67
N ASP A 536 -14.61 -15.58 0.07
CA ASP A 536 -14.80 -15.08 1.46
C ASP A 536 -14.07 -13.75 1.71
N VAL A 537 -14.42 -12.70 0.96
CA VAL A 537 -14.07 -11.31 1.31
C VAL A 537 -15.00 -10.83 2.43
N GLU A 538 -14.75 -11.25 3.66
CA GLU A 538 -15.16 -10.49 4.86
C GLU A 538 -13.87 -9.82 5.37
N SER A 539 -13.64 -8.57 4.95
CA SER A 539 -12.34 -7.87 5.00
C SER A 539 -11.97 -7.35 6.39
N ASN A 540 -10.83 -7.82 6.92
CA ASN A 540 -10.11 -7.24 8.07
C ASN A 540 -9.52 -5.83 7.78
N SER A 541 -10.12 -5.03 6.90
CA SER A 541 -9.63 -3.68 6.55
C SER A 541 -10.67 -2.58 6.73
N ASP A 542 -11.93 -2.94 7.03
CA ASP A 542 -12.99 -2.00 7.36
C ASP A 542 -12.59 -1.13 8.57
N VAL A 543 -12.85 0.17 8.51
CA VAL A 543 -12.57 1.12 9.60
C VAL A 543 -13.25 0.66 10.89
N ASN A 544 -14.50 0.19 10.84
CA ASN A 544 -15.20 -0.32 12.03
C ASN A 544 -14.57 -1.57 12.65
N THR A 545 -13.81 -2.37 11.87
CA THR A 545 -13.09 -3.54 12.39
C THR A 545 -11.74 -3.14 12.97
N GLN A 546 -11.11 -2.11 12.40
CA GLN A 546 -9.78 -1.65 12.77
C GLN A 546 -9.78 -0.55 13.83
N ILE A 547 -10.89 0.16 14.04
CA ILE A 547 -11.06 1.19 15.05
C ILE A 547 -12.02 0.70 16.14
N ASN A 548 -11.65 0.97 17.39
CA ASN A 548 -12.48 0.78 18.56
C ASN A 548 -13.52 1.90 18.71
N LEU A 549 -14.51 1.92 17.81
CA LEU A 549 -15.58 2.93 17.81
C LEU A 549 -16.36 2.97 19.16
N ASP A 550 -16.54 1.81 19.80
CA ASP A 550 -17.15 1.73 21.13
C ASP A 550 -16.34 2.46 22.21
N TYR A 551 -15.00 2.37 22.14
CA TYR A 551 -14.11 3.11 23.02
C TYR A 551 -14.21 4.62 22.74
N ILE A 552 -14.24 5.05 21.48
CA ILE A 552 -14.43 6.48 21.13
C ILE A 552 -15.76 6.99 21.71
N LYS A 553 -16.86 6.28 21.52
CA LYS A 553 -18.20 6.73 21.96
C LYS A 553 -18.41 6.69 23.48
N ASN A 554 -17.82 5.71 24.18
CA ASN A 554 -18.17 5.44 25.58
C ASN A 554 -16.98 5.47 26.55
N GLY A 555 -15.77 5.19 26.07
CA GLY A 555 -14.58 4.96 26.89
C GLY A 555 -13.53 6.06 26.82
N ILE A 556 -13.60 6.97 25.85
CA ILE A 556 -12.63 8.05 25.69
C ILE A 556 -12.83 9.10 26.78
N ASP A 557 -11.71 9.59 27.30
CA ASP A 557 -11.67 10.77 28.16
C ASP A 557 -11.66 12.00 27.27
N GLU A 558 -12.73 12.80 27.32
CA GLU A 558 -12.85 13.98 26.46
C GLU A 558 -11.75 14.99 26.79
N LYS A 559 -11.10 15.50 25.74
CA LYS A 559 -9.89 16.31 25.84
C LYS A 559 -9.92 17.38 24.74
N ASP A 560 -9.63 18.62 25.10
CA ASP A 560 -9.48 19.73 24.14
C ASP A 560 -8.27 20.58 24.57
N GLU A 561 -7.09 20.08 24.22
CA GLU A 561 -5.78 20.68 24.52
C GLU A 561 -5.08 21.12 23.25
N GLU A 562 -4.05 21.97 23.35
CA GLU A 562 -3.39 22.63 22.21
C GLU A 562 -3.22 21.76 20.96
N ASN A 563 -2.73 20.51 21.11
CA ASN A 563 -2.48 19.60 19.99
C ASN A 563 -3.47 18.43 19.87
N ILE A 564 -4.39 18.24 20.82
CA ILE A 564 -5.25 17.04 20.88
C ILE A 564 -6.72 17.42 21.12
N PHE A 565 -7.60 16.89 20.27
CA PHE A 565 -9.04 16.91 20.45
C PHE A 565 -9.60 15.49 20.50
N LEU A 566 -10.21 15.11 21.63
CA LEU A 566 -10.91 13.84 21.87
C LEU A 566 -12.34 14.14 22.30
N SER A 567 -13.35 13.61 21.60
CA SER A 567 -14.74 13.74 22.02
C SER A 567 -15.58 12.51 21.73
N ARG A 568 -16.57 12.25 22.59
CA ARG A 568 -17.46 11.09 22.43
C ARG A 568 -18.45 11.23 21.29
N ASN A 569 -18.98 12.44 21.07
CA ASN A 569 -20.08 12.68 20.12
C ASN A 569 -20.07 14.06 19.47
N ASN A 570 -19.11 14.94 19.79
CA ASN A 570 -19.16 16.32 19.30
C ASN A 570 -18.60 16.42 17.89
N ASN A 571 -19.30 17.17 17.04
CA ASN A 571 -18.74 17.57 15.77
C ASN A 571 -17.58 18.55 16.01
N TYR A 572 -16.52 18.44 15.21
CA TYR A 572 -15.34 19.30 15.32
C TYR A 572 -15.08 20.03 14.01
N THR A 573 -14.62 21.28 14.10
CA THR A 573 -14.21 22.08 12.93
C THR A 573 -12.77 22.53 13.11
N ILE A 574 -11.92 22.12 12.18
CA ILE A 574 -10.54 22.58 12.02
C ILE A 574 -10.59 23.78 11.07
N ASP A 575 -10.32 24.96 11.59
CA ASP A 575 -10.24 26.23 10.85
C ASP A 575 -9.09 27.09 11.38
N ASN A 576 -8.86 28.27 10.79
CA ASN A 576 -7.79 29.19 11.17
C ASN A 576 -7.82 29.65 12.66
N THR A 577 -8.89 29.37 13.41
CA THR A 577 -8.98 29.69 14.83
C THR A 577 -8.58 28.52 15.73
N ASN A 578 -8.63 27.28 15.23
CA ASN A 578 -8.40 26.05 16.00
C ASN A 578 -7.58 24.98 15.22
N ASN A 579 -6.65 25.40 14.36
CA ASN A 579 -5.84 24.50 13.50
C ASN A 579 -4.55 23.97 14.15
N TYR A 580 -4.32 24.23 15.42
CA TYR A 580 -3.12 23.77 16.15
C TYR A 580 -3.19 22.31 16.58
N LYS A 581 -4.26 21.57 16.22
CA LYS A 581 -4.43 20.15 16.58
C LYS A 581 -3.63 19.26 15.64
N ASP A 582 -2.93 18.29 16.21
CA ASP A 582 -2.29 17.19 15.49
C ASP A 582 -3.14 15.91 15.54
N ILE A 583 -3.93 15.74 16.61
CA ILE A 583 -4.80 14.58 16.83
C ILE A 583 -6.25 15.05 16.97
N VAL A 584 -7.13 14.56 16.10
CA VAL A 584 -8.57 14.80 16.18
C VAL A 584 -9.30 13.45 16.14
N ILE A 585 -9.81 13.01 17.28
CA ILE A 585 -10.59 11.78 17.42
C ILE A 585 -11.97 12.11 17.96
N THR A 586 -13.02 11.80 17.21
CA THR A 586 -14.38 12.08 17.69
C THR A 586 -15.39 11.03 17.26
N GLY A 587 -16.41 10.82 18.08
CA GLY A 587 -17.58 10.05 17.69
C GLY A 587 -18.59 10.81 16.80
N GLY A 588 -18.30 12.08 16.45
CA GLY A 588 -19.11 12.93 15.57
C GLY A 588 -18.46 13.21 14.21
N ASP A 589 -18.99 14.20 13.48
CA ASP A 589 -18.43 14.62 12.19
C ASP A 589 -17.23 15.56 12.37
N VAL A 590 -16.29 15.55 11.41
CA VAL A 590 -15.17 16.50 11.34
C VAL A 590 -15.27 17.36 10.09
N THR A 591 -15.05 18.66 10.20
CA THR A 591 -14.94 19.58 9.06
C THR A 591 -13.59 20.27 9.07
N ILE A 592 -12.84 20.20 7.96
CA ILE A 592 -11.62 20.99 7.72
C ILE A 592 -11.99 22.12 6.76
N ASN A 593 -11.78 23.37 7.16
CA ASN A 593 -12.27 24.52 6.41
C ASN A 593 -11.21 25.61 6.22
N ASP A 594 -10.74 25.79 4.97
CA ASP A 594 -9.80 26.85 4.56
C ASP A 594 -8.56 26.97 5.48
N THR A 595 -8.02 25.83 5.90
CA THR A 595 -6.79 25.73 6.70
C THR A 595 -6.04 24.45 6.37
N ASP A 596 -4.72 24.48 6.59
CA ASP A 596 -3.89 23.29 6.55
C ASP A 596 -4.01 22.51 7.88
N PHE A 597 -3.75 21.22 7.83
CA PHE A 597 -3.77 20.30 8.98
C PHE A 597 -2.62 19.29 8.85
N GLU A 598 -1.94 19.00 9.95
CA GLU A 598 -0.85 18.01 10.01
C GLU A 598 -1.16 17.03 11.13
N GLY A 599 -1.15 15.73 10.86
CA GLY A 599 -1.45 14.68 11.84
C GLY A 599 -2.61 13.77 11.45
N ILE A 600 -3.39 13.30 12.42
CA ILE A 600 -4.40 12.24 12.21
C ILE A 600 -5.80 12.66 12.62
N ILE A 601 -6.76 12.37 11.73
CA ILE A 601 -8.19 12.55 11.96
C ILE A 601 -8.86 11.17 11.99
N ILE A 602 -9.59 10.87 13.07
CA ILE A 602 -10.40 9.67 13.23
C ILE A 602 -11.83 10.08 13.62
N ALA A 603 -12.78 9.88 12.73
CA ALA A 603 -14.19 10.22 12.95
C ALA A 603 -15.07 8.96 12.92
N ASP A 604 -15.92 8.78 13.94
CA ASP A 604 -17.07 7.86 13.87
C ASP A 604 -18.31 8.54 13.24
N GLY A 605 -18.05 9.37 12.25
CA GLY A 605 -19.00 10.21 11.54
C GLY A 605 -18.38 10.57 10.19
N ASN A 606 -18.91 11.59 9.52
CA ASN A 606 -18.41 12.02 8.22
C ASN A 606 -17.25 13.02 8.37
N VAL A 607 -16.36 13.05 7.37
CA VAL A 607 -15.33 14.08 7.24
C VAL A 607 -15.61 14.97 6.04
N TYR A 608 -15.64 16.28 6.25
CA TYR A 608 -15.85 17.27 5.19
C TYR A 608 -14.58 18.13 5.01
N VAL A 609 -14.01 18.13 3.80
CA VAL A 609 -12.84 18.96 3.47
C VAL A 609 -13.29 20.09 2.54
N LYS A 610 -13.24 21.34 3.01
CA LYS A 610 -13.83 22.52 2.35
C LYS A 610 -12.80 23.60 2.06
N GLY A 611 -12.95 24.24 0.90
CA GLY A 611 -12.12 25.38 0.51
C GLY A 611 -10.71 24.98 0.07
N LYS A 612 -9.70 25.78 0.39
CA LYS A 612 -8.29 25.44 0.11
C LYS A 612 -7.67 24.78 1.34
N VAL A 613 -7.30 23.51 1.24
CA VAL A 613 -6.83 22.70 2.38
C VAL A 613 -5.65 21.82 1.95
N ASN A 614 -4.55 21.85 2.71
CA ASN A 614 -3.50 20.84 2.63
C ASN A 614 -3.51 20.00 3.92
N VAL A 615 -3.61 18.68 3.79
CA VAL A 615 -3.47 17.73 4.89
C VAL A 615 -2.15 16.99 4.74
N ASN A 616 -1.32 17.01 5.78
CA ASN A 616 -0.14 16.14 5.91
C ASN A 616 -0.42 15.07 6.98
N GLY A 617 -0.87 13.88 6.59
CA GLY A 617 -1.17 12.78 7.50
C GLY A 617 -2.33 11.92 7.00
N ALA A 618 -3.18 11.41 7.91
CA ALA A 618 -4.23 10.45 7.60
C ALA A 618 -5.63 10.94 8.00
N ILE A 619 -6.61 10.61 7.14
CA ILE A 619 -8.04 10.82 7.41
C ILE A 619 -8.73 9.46 7.46
N ILE A 620 -9.29 9.12 8.61
CA ILE A 620 -9.95 7.85 8.90
C ILE A 620 -11.39 8.13 9.33
N SER A 621 -12.36 7.46 8.71
CA SER A 621 -13.79 7.76 8.89
C SER A 621 -14.65 6.50 8.87
N SER A 622 -15.54 6.32 9.84
CA SER A 622 -16.59 5.28 9.73
C SER A 622 -17.73 5.70 8.79
N GLY A 623 -17.86 7.00 8.50
CA GLY A 623 -18.81 7.55 7.51
C GLY A 623 -18.13 8.02 6.22
N ASP A 624 -18.82 8.90 5.49
CA ASP A 624 -18.31 9.46 4.23
C ASP A 624 -17.14 10.42 4.43
N ILE A 625 -16.26 10.48 3.44
CA ILE A 625 -15.28 11.57 3.29
C ILE A 625 -15.66 12.39 2.06
N ARG A 626 -15.87 13.70 2.23
CA ARG A 626 -16.39 14.58 1.18
C ARG A 626 -15.48 15.79 0.94
N PHE A 627 -14.96 15.89 -0.29
CA PHE A 627 -14.21 17.06 -0.75
C PHE A 627 -15.17 18.04 -1.41
N LEU A 628 -15.35 19.21 -0.80
CA LEU A 628 -16.37 20.18 -1.10
C LEU A 628 -15.78 21.57 -1.36
N GLU A 629 -16.57 22.42 -2.02
CA GLU A 629 -16.25 23.84 -2.27
C GLU A 629 -14.98 24.05 -3.10
N LYS A 630 -14.86 25.23 -3.73
CA LYS A 630 -13.73 25.50 -4.62
C LYS A 630 -12.46 25.81 -3.84
N GLY A 631 -11.36 25.20 -4.26
CA GLY A 631 -10.01 25.53 -3.80
C GLY A 631 -9.15 24.30 -3.97
N ASN A 632 -7.89 24.45 -4.38
CA ASN A 632 -7.03 23.29 -4.53
C ASN A 632 -6.86 22.59 -3.17
N LYS A 633 -7.04 21.28 -3.15
CA LYS A 633 -6.83 20.45 -1.96
C LYS A 633 -5.72 19.43 -2.22
N SER A 634 -4.91 19.19 -1.21
CA SER A 634 -3.92 18.11 -1.25
C SER A 634 -3.91 17.31 0.04
N ILE A 635 -3.92 15.98 -0.06
CA ILE A 635 -3.67 15.07 1.06
C ILE A 635 -2.31 14.43 0.80
N SER A 636 -1.40 14.49 1.76
CA SER A 636 -0.11 13.82 1.67
C SER A 636 0.09 12.98 2.91
N TYR A 637 0.33 11.69 2.71
CA TYR A 637 0.63 10.76 3.77
C TYR A 637 2.13 10.79 4.07
N ASP A 638 2.48 11.09 5.31
CA ASP A 638 3.84 11.02 5.82
C ASP A 638 3.91 9.99 6.95
N LYS A 639 4.58 8.87 6.63
CA LYS A 639 4.71 7.74 7.54
C LYS A 639 5.49 8.11 8.80
N ASP A 640 6.53 8.93 8.68
CA ASP A 640 7.41 9.26 9.80
C ASP A 640 6.70 10.20 10.78
N VAL A 641 5.92 11.15 10.25
CA VAL A 641 5.06 12.04 11.05
C VAL A 641 4.02 11.23 11.84
N LEU A 642 3.30 10.31 11.19
CA LEU A 642 2.28 9.52 11.90
C LEU A 642 2.86 8.53 12.90
N ILE A 643 3.97 7.87 12.57
CA ILE A 643 4.66 6.97 13.51
C ILE A 643 5.06 7.74 14.76
N LYS A 644 5.66 8.92 14.61
CA LYS A 644 6.06 9.76 15.74
C LYS A 644 4.84 10.15 16.59
N LEU A 645 3.79 10.65 15.95
CA LEU A 645 2.57 11.08 16.62
C LEU A 645 1.87 9.94 17.37
N ILE A 646 1.83 8.74 16.76
CA ILE A 646 1.25 7.53 17.37
C ILE A 646 2.10 7.08 18.55
N GLY A 647 3.43 7.08 18.42
CA GLY A 647 4.32 6.66 19.49
C GLY A 647 4.30 7.56 20.71
N GLU A 648 4.32 8.89 20.52
CA GLU A 648 4.17 9.89 21.60
C GLU A 648 2.80 9.77 22.32
N ASN A 649 1.83 9.06 21.73
CA ASN A 649 0.49 8.87 22.27
C ASN A 649 0.07 7.38 22.29
N ILE A 650 1.03 6.48 22.52
CA ILE A 650 0.83 5.03 22.36
C ILE A 650 -0.33 4.49 23.22
N ASP A 651 -0.45 4.94 24.47
CA ASP A 651 -1.52 4.56 25.40
C ASP A 651 -2.93 4.89 24.88
N LEU A 652 -3.05 5.92 24.05
CA LEU A 652 -4.30 6.31 23.40
C LEU A 652 -4.55 5.40 22.19
N PHE A 653 -3.56 5.28 21.30
CA PHE A 653 -3.72 4.58 20.04
C PHE A 653 -3.81 3.05 20.19
N GLU A 654 -3.23 2.45 21.22
CA GLU A 654 -3.45 1.03 21.55
C GLU A 654 -4.91 0.72 21.91
N LYS A 655 -5.64 1.69 22.46
CA LYS A 655 -7.06 1.54 22.78
C LYS A 655 -7.95 1.80 21.57
N ILE A 656 -7.47 2.60 20.61
CA ILE A 656 -8.18 3.00 19.39
C ILE A 656 -8.01 1.95 18.30
N PHE A 657 -6.79 1.55 17.96
CA PHE A 657 -6.57 0.59 16.88
C PHE A 657 -6.75 -0.85 17.37
N LYS A 658 -7.53 -1.63 16.62
CA LYS A 658 -7.81 -3.07 16.82
C LYS A 658 -7.27 -3.85 15.63
N ASN A 659 -7.15 -5.17 15.81
CA ASN A 659 -6.67 -6.09 14.75
C ASN A 659 -5.32 -5.65 14.17
N ASN A 660 -4.45 -5.08 15.01
CA ASN A 660 -3.12 -4.70 14.59
C ASN A 660 -2.36 -5.92 14.10
N SER A 661 -1.57 -5.73 13.05
CA SER A 661 -0.74 -6.78 12.47
C SER A 661 0.23 -7.33 13.52
N SER A 662 0.76 -8.53 13.26
CA SER A 662 1.89 -9.04 14.05
C SER A 662 3.16 -8.21 13.87
N ASP A 663 3.24 -7.43 12.79
CA ASP A 663 4.34 -6.52 12.52
C ASP A 663 4.33 -5.33 13.47
N SER A 664 5.52 -4.94 13.91
CA SER A 664 5.72 -3.80 14.80
C SER A 664 6.78 -2.85 14.26
N ILE A 665 6.65 -1.58 14.61
CA ILE A 665 7.64 -0.53 14.38
C ILE A 665 8.18 -0.14 15.75
N TYR A 666 9.49 -0.06 15.87
CA TYR A 666 10.13 0.36 17.12
C TYR A 666 10.63 1.79 16.94
N ILE A 667 10.24 2.69 17.85
CA ILE A 667 10.76 4.07 17.86
C ILE A 667 11.32 4.42 19.23
N LEU A 668 12.21 5.42 19.22
CA LEU A 668 12.80 6.01 20.42
C LEU A 668 12.01 7.28 20.76
N GLU A 669 11.45 7.36 21.96
CA GLU A 669 10.80 8.59 22.45
C GLU A 669 11.86 9.54 23.06
N PRO A 670 12.12 10.73 22.50
CA PRO A 670 13.01 11.68 23.14
C PRO A 670 12.32 12.24 24.39
N ASN A 671 12.94 12.12 25.57
CA ASN A 671 12.49 12.87 26.74
C ASN A 671 12.77 14.36 26.51
N ASP A 672 11.77 15.22 26.75
CA ASP A 672 11.92 16.67 26.66
C ASP A 672 12.67 17.20 27.91
N TYR A 673 14.00 17.24 27.87
CA TYR A 673 14.79 18.11 28.74
C TYR A 673 15.63 19.09 27.94
N GLN A 674 15.37 20.39 28.13
CA GLN A 674 16.14 21.44 27.48
C GLN A 674 17.62 21.37 27.91
N LYS A 675 18.52 21.25 26.92
CA LYS A 675 19.97 21.44 27.09
C LYS A 675 20.25 22.76 27.79
N THR A 676 20.54 22.71 29.09
CA THR A 676 21.22 23.81 29.79
C THR A 676 22.72 23.63 29.63
N ASN A 677 23.32 24.45 28.77
CA ASN A 677 24.76 24.54 28.51
C ASN A 677 25.53 25.15 29.71
N ASP A 678 25.60 24.44 30.84
CA ASP A 678 26.38 24.85 32.01
C ASP A 678 27.35 23.73 32.45
N GLY A 679 28.28 23.31 31.57
CA GLY A 679 29.45 22.51 31.98
C GLY A 679 29.20 21.12 32.60
N LYS A 680 28.00 20.55 32.46
CA LYS A 680 27.63 19.21 32.92
C LYS A 680 27.98 18.14 31.87
N ILE A 681 28.28 16.91 32.32
CA ILE A 681 28.54 15.74 31.45
C ILE A 681 27.23 14.97 31.26
N THR A 682 26.93 14.49 30.05
CA THR A 682 25.77 13.61 29.80
C THR A 682 26.17 12.14 29.67
N ILE A 683 25.21 11.21 29.69
CA ILE A 683 25.50 9.77 29.54
C ILE A 683 26.14 9.47 28.16
N SER A 684 25.82 10.24 27.13
CA SER A 684 26.33 10.08 25.76
C SER A 684 27.79 10.52 25.67
N ASP A 685 28.22 11.43 26.55
CA ASP A 685 29.64 11.77 26.68
C ASP A 685 30.46 10.62 27.27
N LEU A 686 29.80 9.65 27.91
CA LEU A 686 30.40 8.45 28.50
C LEU A 686 30.37 7.22 27.58
N LEU A 687 29.68 7.29 26.44
CA LEU A 687 29.62 6.20 25.45
C LEU A 687 30.03 6.71 24.07
N ILE A 688 31.28 6.46 23.66
CA ILE A 688 31.83 7.00 22.42
C ILE A 688 31.78 5.96 21.31
N LEU A 689 30.98 6.25 20.28
CA LEU A 689 30.99 5.47 19.04
C LEU A 689 32.34 5.61 18.32
N LYS A 690 32.94 4.47 18.01
CA LYS A 690 34.17 4.30 17.24
C LYS A 690 33.96 3.27 16.13
N ASN A 691 34.79 3.38 15.10
CA ASN A 691 34.99 2.34 14.09
C ASN A 691 33.69 1.80 13.45
N TRP A 692 32.67 2.64 13.28
CA TRP A 692 31.46 2.28 12.55
C TRP A 692 31.80 2.00 11.08
N HIS A 693 31.43 0.82 10.59
CA HIS A 693 31.62 0.43 9.21
C HIS A 693 30.65 -0.66 8.78
N MET A 694 30.34 -0.69 7.48
CA MET A 694 29.68 -1.84 6.88
C MET A 694 30.69 -2.99 6.72
N LYS A 695 30.29 -4.21 7.10
CA LYS A 695 31.01 -5.43 6.74
C LYS A 695 30.62 -5.82 5.31
N GLN A 696 31.63 -6.06 4.47
CA GLN A 696 31.45 -6.44 3.06
C GLN A 696 30.97 -7.88 2.90
#